data_AF-A0A951TKY3-F1
#
_entry.id   AF-A0A951TKY3-F1
#
_cell.length_a   1.000
_cell.length_b   1.000
_cell.length_c   1.000
_cell.angle_alpha   90.00
_cell.angle_beta   90.00
_cell.angle_gamma   90.00
#
_symmetry.space_group_name_H-M   'P 1'
#
loop_
_entity.id
_entity.type
_entity.pdbx_description
1 polymer ?
#
loop_
_entity_poly.entity_id
_entity_poly.type
_entity_poly.pdbx_seq_one_letter_code
_entity_poly.pdbx_strand_id
1 'polypeptide(L)'
;MRRALARAGAGKALDLDEATVLMAARGRDLEQLLPIAGRVRDAGLLDAGRPGTVTYSRKVFVPLTRLCRDRCHYCTFATVPGRLPAPFLSLDEVLDIARAGARLGCKEALFTLGDRPEDRWDAARAWLAEAGYDSTLDYVRACAIAVLEQTGLLPHLNPGVMTWTELQRLKPVAPSMGMMLETTARIPAHDGSPDKDPAVRLRVLEDAGRHAIPFTTGLLIGIGESPGDRVETVFAIRAAHRRHGHVQEVIVQNFRAKADTPMRTTPDATLEDYLAAIAVTRIVLGPGMRVQAPPNLVDQADLGLLLQAGVDDFGGVSPLTPDHVNPERPWPQVEALAAATARAGFHLRARLTAHPPYLAEPWLDPRLTAHVEALRTPDGLANDERPQGRPWQEPDGGLAATGRTELHATVDSTGRTSERRSDFAEVYGDWQAIGEAVPAPPPRLDADVAAALRVAGDRPAALTADQALALITASGADLDAVCALADDVRRDTVGDVVTYVVNRNINFTNVCYTGCRFCAFAQRRTDADAYSLSLEQVGERASEAWDIGATEVCMQGGIDPQLSGAAYLDLARAVKVAAPDVHLHAYSPMEVVNGAARMALPIAEFLTAAREAGVDSLPGTAAEILDDDVRWVLTKGKLPTAQWIEVVQTAHRLGIPTTSTMMYGHVDQPHHWVAHLQLLARLQAESGGFTEFVPLPFVHTSAPLYLAGIARPGPTARDNRAVHAVARLVLHGRIDHVQCSWVKLGPAACVDVLVGGVDDLGGTLMEETISRMAGSRHGSRKSIDELESMVRAAGRTPCQRSTTYGAVSAERSAAGLRARQLPLERVAVL
;
A
#
# COMPACT_ATOMS: atom_id res chain seq x y z
N MET A 1 -23.04 34.53 -3.70
CA MET A 1 -23.41 34.00 -5.03
C MET A 1 -22.65 34.68 -6.18
N ARG A 2 -22.93 35.94 -6.52
CA ARG A 2 -22.29 36.65 -7.66
C ARG A 2 -20.75 36.52 -7.74
N ARG A 3 -20.03 36.71 -6.63
CA ARG A 3 -18.56 36.54 -6.56
C ARG A 3 -18.12 35.11 -6.91
N ALA A 4 -18.81 34.10 -6.38
CA ALA A 4 -18.48 32.69 -6.62
C ALA A 4 -18.74 32.31 -8.09
N LEU A 5 -19.87 32.74 -8.67
CA LEU A 5 -20.17 32.54 -10.10
C LEU A 5 -19.13 33.20 -11.01
N ALA A 6 -18.72 34.43 -10.71
CA ALA A 6 -17.70 35.15 -11.48
C ALA A 6 -16.33 34.43 -11.43
N ARG A 7 -15.93 33.95 -10.25
CA ARG A 7 -14.68 33.19 -10.08
C ARG A 7 -14.70 31.84 -10.79
N ALA A 8 -15.80 31.10 -10.64
CA ALA A 8 -16.01 29.84 -11.34
C ALA A 8 -15.98 30.05 -12.87
N GLY A 9 -16.66 31.09 -13.36
CA GLY A 9 -16.67 31.44 -14.78
C GLY A 9 -15.30 31.83 -15.34
N ALA A 10 -14.43 32.40 -14.50
CA ALA A 10 -13.04 32.73 -14.84
C ALA A 10 -12.06 31.56 -14.63
N GLY A 11 -12.55 30.36 -14.33
CA GLY A 11 -11.72 29.17 -14.11
C GLY A 11 -10.81 29.25 -12.87
N LYS A 12 -11.17 30.07 -11.87
CA LYS A 12 -10.42 30.17 -10.63
C LYS A 12 -10.76 29.01 -9.69
N ALA A 13 -9.78 28.53 -8.93
CA ALA A 13 -10.03 27.59 -7.86
C ALA A 13 -10.99 28.19 -6.83
N LEU A 14 -12.00 27.41 -6.45
CA LEU A 14 -12.98 27.76 -5.43
C LEU A 14 -12.51 27.23 -4.07
N ASP A 15 -12.77 28.02 -3.03
CA ASP A 15 -12.67 27.56 -1.64
C ASP A 15 -13.99 26.89 -1.17
N LEU A 16 -14.00 26.38 0.06
CA LEU A 16 -15.16 25.69 0.64
C LEU A 16 -16.39 26.60 0.72
N ASP A 17 -16.22 27.87 1.10
CA ASP A 17 -17.32 28.83 1.25
C ASP A 17 -17.94 29.16 -0.12
N GLU A 18 -17.10 29.42 -1.12
CA GLU A 18 -17.53 29.71 -2.49
C GLU A 18 -18.29 28.53 -3.09
N ALA A 19 -17.78 27.30 -2.93
CA ALA A 19 -18.45 26.09 -3.40
C ALA A 19 -19.77 25.83 -2.65
N THR A 20 -19.82 26.07 -1.34
CA THR A 20 -21.03 25.91 -0.52
C THR A 20 -22.12 26.87 -0.95
N VAL A 21 -21.75 28.12 -1.24
CA VAL A 21 -22.67 29.11 -1.78
C VAL A 21 -23.22 28.68 -3.15
N LEU A 22 -22.40 28.12 -4.05
CA LEU A 22 -22.86 27.64 -5.35
C LEU A 22 -23.76 26.41 -5.25
N MET A 23 -23.56 25.55 -4.25
CA MET A 23 -24.41 24.37 -3.99
C MET A 23 -25.89 24.77 -3.73
N ALA A 24 -26.10 25.98 -3.22
CA ALA A 24 -27.42 26.58 -2.99
C ALA A 24 -28.00 27.36 -4.20
N ALA A 25 -27.36 27.31 -5.38
CA ALA A 25 -27.83 28.04 -6.57
C ALA A 25 -29.18 27.51 -7.08
N ARG A 26 -30.15 28.40 -7.28
CA ARG A 26 -31.51 28.11 -7.78
C ARG A 26 -31.92 29.15 -8.82
N GLY A 27 -32.90 28.83 -9.68
CA GLY A 27 -33.41 29.75 -10.72
C GLY A 27 -32.28 30.39 -11.54
N ARG A 28 -32.27 31.74 -11.62
CA ARG A 28 -31.29 32.50 -12.43
C ARG A 28 -29.82 32.27 -12.06
N ASP A 29 -29.52 31.92 -10.81
CA ASP A 29 -28.15 31.61 -10.41
C ASP A 29 -27.72 30.22 -10.91
N LEU A 30 -28.65 29.25 -10.90
CA LEU A 30 -28.42 27.92 -11.46
C LEU A 30 -28.28 27.98 -12.99
N GLU A 31 -29.14 28.74 -13.67
CA GLU A 31 -29.05 28.99 -15.12
C GLU A 31 -27.68 29.54 -15.55
N GLN A 32 -27.01 30.30 -14.69
CA GLN A 32 -25.64 30.79 -14.92
C GLN A 32 -24.56 29.76 -14.57
N LEU A 33 -24.80 28.91 -13.57
CA LEU A 33 -23.85 27.91 -13.11
C LEU A 33 -23.68 26.76 -14.11
N LEU A 34 -24.77 26.27 -14.71
CA LEU A 34 -24.72 25.10 -15.61
C LEU A 34 -23.78 25.32 -16.80
N PRO A 35 -23.86 26.42 -17.57
CA PRO A 35 -22.94 26.63 -18.69
C PRO A 35 -21.46 26.70 -18.27
N ILE A 36 -21.15 27.14 -17.05
CA ILE A 36 -19.79 27.14 -16.52
C ILE A 36 -19.30 25.70 -16.37
N ALA A 37 -20.08 24.84 -15.71
CA ALA A 37 -19.74 23.43 -15.53
C ALA A 37 -19.66 22.68 -16.87
N GLY A 38 -20.57 22.96 -17.81
CA GLY A 38 -20.53 22.43 -19.17
C GLY A 38 -19.22 22.75 -19.90
N ARG A 39 -18.72 23.99 -19.81
CA ARG A 39 -17.41 24.35 -20.40
C ARG A 39 -16.24 23.59 -19.77
N VAL A 40 -16.27 23.36 -18.46
CA VAL A 40 -15.24 22.56 -17.76
C VAL A 40 -15.26 21.12 -18.27
N ARG A 41 -16.45 20.53 -18.44
CA ARG A 41 -16.60 19.19 -19.02
C ARG A 41 -16.04 19.15 -20.45
N ASP A 42 -16.41 20.10 -21.31
CA ASP A 42 -15.98 20.11 -22.71
C ASP A 42 -14.47 20.24 -22.86
N ALA A 43 -13.83 21.06 -22.02
CA ALA A 43 -12.37 21.13 -21.94
C ALA A 43 -11.75 19.77 -21.57
N GLY A 44 -12.35 19.04 -20.63
CA GLY A 44 -11.91 17.70 -20.23
C GLY A 44 -12.09 16.64 -21.30
N LEU A 45 -13.17 16.71 -22.09
CA LEU A 45 -13.40 15.82 -23.23
C LEU A 45 -12.42 16.10 -24.37
N LEU A 46 -12.08 17.37 -24.62
CA LEU A 46 -11.08 17.76 -25.60
C LEU A 46 -9.69 17.26 -25.21
N ASP A 47 -9.28 17.48 -23.96
CA ASP A 47 -7.99 17.03 -23.41
C ASP A 47 -7.84 15.50 -23.48
N ALA A 48 -8.93 14.77 -23.23
CA ALA A 48 -8.99 13.32 -23.37
C ALA A 48 -9.11 12.82 -24.83
N GLY A 49 -9.02 13.70 -25.84
CA GLY A 49 -9.08 13.34 -27.26
C GLY A 49 -10.45 12.85 -27.75
N ARG A 50 -11.54 13.17 -27.03
CA ARG A 50 -12.89 12.67 -27.28
C ARG A 50 -13.96 13.78 -27.24
N PRO A 51 -13.79 14.87 -28.01
CA PRO A 51 -14.71 16.01 -27.98
C PRO A 51 -16.16 15.57 -28.26
N GLY A 52 -17.10 16.10 -27.47
CA GLY A 52 -18.53 15.80 -27.62
C GLY A 52 -18.94 14.35 -27.31
N THR A 53 -18.07 13.52 -26.74
CA THR A 53 -18.37 12.12 -26.41
C THR A 53 -18.73 11.95 -24.94
N VAL A 54 -19.93 11.45 -24.67
CA VAL A 54 -20.41 11.03 -23.34
C VAL A 54 -20.33 9.52 -23.26
N THR A 55 -19.84 8.98 -22.15
CA THR A 55 -19.65 7.54 -21.98
C THR A 55 -20.71 6.87 -21.10
N TYR A 56 -20.82 5.55 -21.22
CA TYR A 56 -21.58 4.70 -20.30
C TYR A 56 -20.93 3.31 -20.28
N SER A 57 -21.08 2.56 -19.19
CA SER A 57 -20.68 1.16 -19.14
C SER A 57 -21.88 0.25 -19.44
N ARG A 58 -21.75 -0.63 -20.43
CA ARG A 58 -22.78 -1.64 -20.74
C ARG A 58 -22.54 -2.87 -19.86
N LYS A 59 -23.39 -3.06 -18.85
CA LYS A 59 -23.12 -4.01 -17.75
C LYS A 59 -24.27 -4.95 -17.43
N VAL A 60 -23.95 -6.07 -16.78
CA VAL A 60 -24.92 -6.83 -15.97
C VAL A 60 -24.71 -6.54 -14.49
N PHE A 61 -25.80 -6.45 -13.75
CA PHE A 61 -25.80 -6.24 -12.31
C PHE A 61 -25.87 -7.60 -11.62
N VAL A 62 -24.85 -7.96 -10.86
CA VAL A 62 -24.74 -9.24 -10.14
C VAL A 62 -24.92 -8.94 -8.63
N PRO A 63 -26.13 -9.11 -8.09
CA PRO A 63 -26.40 -8.89 -6.66
C PRO A 63 -26.00 -10.13 -5.86
N LEU A 64 -24.68 -10.36 -5.73
CA LEU A 64 -24.10 -11.60 -5.18
C LEU A 64 -24.74 -11.98 -3.83
N THR A 65 -24.99 -10.99 -2.98
CA THR A 65 -25.84 -11.14 -1.80
C THR A 65 -26.60 -9.85 -1.53
N ARG A 66 -27.81 -9.98 -1.00
CA ARG A 66 -28.60 -8.86 -0.47
C ARG A 66 -28.60 -8.83 1.06
N LEU A 67 -27.82 -9.70 1.70
CA LEU A 67 -27.58 -9.60 3.13
C LEU A 67 -26.52 -8.54 3.38
N CYS A 68 -26.67 -7.79 4.46
CA CYS A 68 -25.75 -6.74 4.88
C CYS A 68 -25.73 -6.65 6.39
N ARG A 69 -24.59 -6.29 6.98
CA ARG A 69 -24.52 -5.99 8.42
C ARG A 69 -25.11 -4.62 8.75
N ASP A 70 -24.98 -3.65 7.85
CA ASP A 70 -25.50 -2.29 7.99
C ASP A 70 -27.04 -2.22 8.01
N ARG A 71 -27.56 -1.06 8.46
CA ARG A 71 -29.00 -0.76 8.58
C ARG A 71 -29.35 0.61 8.01
N CYS A 72 -28.80 0.94 6.85
CA CYS A 72 -29.00 2.24 6.20
C CYS A 72 -30.48 2.56 6.05
N HIS A 73 -30.91 3.71 6.57
CA HIS A 73 -32.33 4.09 6.62
C HIS A 73 -32.94 4.45 5.27
N TYR A 74 -32.13 4.60 4.22
CA TYR A 74 -32.56 4.84 2.84
C TYR A 74 -32.52 3.59 1.94
N CYS A 75 -31.92 2.49 2.40
CA CYS A 75 -31.56 1.36 1.53
C CYS A 75 -32.66 0.29 1.47
N THR A 76 -33.09 -0.05 0.25
CA THR A 76 -34.00 -1.19 -0.03
C THR A 76 -33.28 -2.42 -0.56
N PHE A 77 -31.99 -2.29 -0.92
CA PHE A 77 -31.19 -3.40 -1.45
C PHE A 77 -30.96 -4.47 -0.37
N ALA A 78 -30.60 -4.03 0.85
CA ALA A 78 -30.36 -4.92 1.98
C ALA A 78 -31.66 -5.54 2.49
N THR A 79 -31.63 -6.85 2.75
CA THR A 79 -32.77 -7.62 3.28
C THR A 79 -32.30 -8.60 4.35
N VAL A 80 -33.21 -9.44 4.83
CA VAL A 80 -32.97 -10.43 5.88
C VAL A 80 -33.00 -11.86 5.32
N PRO A 81 -32.31 -12.83 5.94
CA PRO A 81 -32.19 -14.20 5.41
C PRO A 81 -33.54 -14.86 5.07
N GLY A 82 -34.56 -14.71 5.92
CA GLY A 82 -35.89 -15.31 5.68
C GLY A 82 -36.69 -14.73 4.51
N ARG A 83 -36.17 -13.72 3.81
CA ARG A 83 -36.77 -13.13 2.59
C ARG A 83 -35.99 -13.50 1.31
N LEU A 84 -34.98 -14.36 1.41
CA LEU A 84 -34.17 -14.81 0.30
C LEU A 84 -34.30 -16.33 0.13
N PRO A 85 -34.26 -16.84 -1.12
CA PRO A 85 -34.17 -18.28 -1.35
C PRO A 85 -32.83 -18.86 -0.87
N ALA A 86 -31.75 -18.08 -0.95
CA ALA A 86 -30.42 -18.42 -0.46
C ALA A 86 -29.68 -17.15 0.02
N PRO A 87 -28.74 -17.25 0.99
CA PRO A 87 -27.95 -16.11 1.46
C PRO A 87 -27.09 -15.44 0.37
N PHE A 88 -26.55 -16.22 -0.55
CA PHE A 88 -25.75 -15.79 -1.70
C PHE A 88 -26.29 -16.42 -2.98
N LEU A 89 -26.06 -15.77 -4.12
CA LEU A 89 -26.17 -16.43 -5.41
C LEU A 89 -25.09 -17.51 -5.50
N SER A 90 -25.45 -18.67 -6.06
CA SER A 90 -24.48 -19.71 -6.40
C SER A 90 -23.59 -19.29 -7.57
N LEU A 91 -22.47 -19.99 -7.75
CA LEU A 91 -21.53 -19.70 -8.84
C LEU A 91 -22.19 -19.87 -10.22
N ASP A 92 -23.05 -20.89 -10.37
CA ASP A 92 -23.79 -21.12 -11.62
C ASP A 92 -24.79 -19.99 -11.92
N GLU A 93 -25.51 -19.50 -10.91
CA GLU A 93 -26.41 -18.34 -11.08
C GLU A 93 -25.66 -17.07 -11.48
N VAL A 94 -24.49 -16.82 -10.87
CA VAL A 94 -23.60 -15.71 -11.25
C VAL A 94 -23.16 -15.86 -12.70
N LEU A 95 -22.72 -17.05 -13.09
CA LEU A 95 -22.27 -17.35 -14.45
C LEU A 95 -23.40 -17.26 -15.48
N ASP A 96 -24.62 -17.64 -15.13
CA ASP A 96 -25.77 -17.56 -16.03
C ASP A 96 -26.16 -16.11 -16.31
N ILE A 97 -26.15 -15.24 -15.30
CA ILE A 97 -26.31 -13.79 -15.46
C ILE A 97 -25.20 -13.25 -16.37
N ALA A 98 -23.94 -13.61 -16.10
CA ALA A 98 -22.79 -13.13 -16.85
C ALA A 98 -22.81 -13.61 -18.32
N ARG A 99 -23.12 -14.88 -18.59
CA ARG A 99 -23.27 -15.44 -19.94
C ARG A 99 -24.41 -14.76 -20.71
N ALA A 100 -25.53 -14.48 -20.04
CA ALA A 100 -26.63 -13.73 -20.65
C ALA A 100 -26.21 -12.29 -21.00
N GLY A 101 -25.48 -11.62 -20.11
CA GLY A 101 -24.86 -10.31 -20.36
C GLY A 101 -23.91 -10.30 -21.56
N ALA A 102 -23.02 -11.28 -21.62
CA ALA A 102 -22.07 -11.48 -22.70
C ALA A 102 -22.76 -11.65 -24.06
N ARG A 103 -23.85 -12.44 -24.13
CA ARG A 103 -24.67 -12.59 -25.35
C ARG A 103 -25.28 -11.27 -25.82
N LEU A 104 -25.60 -10.37 -24.90
CA LEU A 104 -26.11 -9.03 -25.17
C LEU A 104 -25.00 -7.99 -25.38
N GLY A 105 -23.73 -8.40 -25.43
CA GLY A 105 -22.60 -7.50 -25.69
C GLY A 105 -22.22 -6.60 -24.51
N CYS A 106 -22.66 -6.93 -23.28
CA CYS A 106 -22.13 -6.27 -22.09
C CYS A 106 -20.62 -6.50 -22.00
N LYS A 107 -19.91 -5.58 -21.34
CA LYS A 107 -18.46 -5.66 -21.11
C LYS A 107 -18.10 -5.75 -19.64
N GLU A 108 -19.04 -5.37 -18.77
CA GLU A 108 -18.84 -5.33 -17.33
C GLU A 108 -19.81 -6.28 -16.61
N ALA A 109 -19.30 -6.95 -15.59
CA ALA A 109 -20.07 -7.61 -14.55
C ALA A 109 -19.93 -6.80 -13.25
N LEU A 110 -20.97 -6.04 -12.90
CA LEU A 110 -20.99 -5.23 -11.69
C LEU A 110 -21.41 -6.09 -10.50
N PHE A 111 -20.43 -6.48 -9.68
CA PHE A 111 -20.68 -7.16 -8.42
C PHE A 111 -21.10 -6.15 -7.36
N THR A 112 -22.27 -6.39 -6.78
CA THR A 112 -22.84 -5.57 -5.69
C THR A 112 -23.33 -6.48 -4.60
N LEU A 113 -23.11 -6.07 -3.37
CA LEU A 113 -23.37 -6.85 -2.18
C LEU A 113 -23.49 -5.94 -0.97
N GLY A 114 -24.04 -6.46 0.13
CA GLY A 114 -23.95 -5.80 1.42
C GLY A 114 -22.61 -6.02 2.10
N ASP A 115 -22.23 -5.08 2.97
CA ASP A 115 -21.03 -5.14 3.78
C ASP A 115 -21.10 -6.27 4.82
N ARG A 116 -20.05 -7.12 4.83
CA ARG A 116 -19.78 -8.26 5.73
C ARG A 116 -21.03 -8.92 6.35
N PRO A 117 -21.97 -9.46 5.55
CA PRO A 117 -23.18 -10.08 6.07
C PRO A 117 -22.91 -11.21 7.08
N GLU A 118 -21.78 -11.90 6.93
CA GLU A 118 -21.31 -12.94 7.84
C GLU A 118 -21.14 -12.45 9.28
N ASP A 119 -20.83 -11.17 9.51
CA ASP A 119 -20.66 -10.62 10.86
C ASP A 119 -21.98 -10.48 11.63
N ARG A 120 -23.09 -10.39 10.90
CA ARG A 120 -24.43 -10.19 11.48
C ARG A 120 -25.32 -11.41 11.39
N TRP A 121 -25.18 -12.21 10.33
CA TRP A 121 -26.13 -13.27 10.00
C TRP A 121 -25.44 -14.63 10.01
N ASP A 122 -25.82 -15.49 10.97
CA ASP A 122 -25.33 -16.87 11.05
C ASP A 122 -25.60 -17.66 9.76
N ALA A 123 -26.71 -17.38 9.08
CA ALA A 123 -27.04 -17.97 7.79
C ALA A 123 -26.00 -17.65 6.70
N ALA A 124 -25.44 -16.43 6.70
CA ALA A 124 -24.38 -16.07 5.75
C ALA A 124 -23.07 -16.77 6.11
N ARG A 125 -22.71 -16.78 7.40
CA ARG A 125 -21.50 -17.45 7.91
C ARG A 125 -21.51 -18.96 7.63
N ALA A 126 -22.64 -19.62 7.90
CA ALA A 126 -22.81 -21.05 7.66
C ALA A 126 -22.74 -21.39 6.17
N TRP A 127 -23.38 -20.57 5.32
CA TRP A 127 -23.33 -20.78 3.87
C TRP A 127 -21.92 -20.65 3.31
N LEU A 128 -21.14 -19.65 3.74
CA LEU A 128 -19.75 -19.47 3.31
C LEU A 128 -18.89 -20.67 3.73
N ALA A 129 -19.01 -21.12 4.98
CA ALA A 129 -18.28 -22.28 5.47
C ALA A 129 -18.63 -23.56 4.70
N GLU A 130 -19.91 -23.80 4.38
CA GLU A 130 -20.34 -24.93 3.56
C GLU A 130 -19.83 -24.84 2.11
N ALA A 131 -19.77 -23.62 1.57
CA ALA A 131 -19.22 -23.34 0.25
C ALA A 131 -17.67 -23.35 0.21
N GLY A 132 -17.01 -23.49 1.37
CA GLY A 132 -15.55 -23.54 1.49
C GLY A 132 -14.84 -22.19 1.42
N TYR A 133 -15.51 -21.10 1.83
CA TYR A 133 -14.94 -19.75 1.86
C TYR A 133 -14.90 -19.18 3.28
N ASP A 134 -13.79 -18.53 3.62
CA ASP A 134 -13.61 -17.91 4.94
C ASP A 134 -14.36 -16.58 5.09
N SER A 135 -14.58 -15.88 3.99
CA SER A 135 -15.25 -14.57 3.97
C SER A 135 -16.09 -14.35 2.71
N THR A 136 -16.99 -13.37 2.77
CA THR A 136 -17.75 -12.91 1.61
C THR A 136 -16.82 -12.46 0.47
N LEU A 137 -15.69 -11.82 0.78
CA LEU A 137 -14.78 -11.29 -0.24
C LEU A 137 -13.92 -12.38 -0.90
N ASP A 138 -13.62 -13.48 -0.20
CA ASP A 138 -13.01 -14.65 -0.84
C ASP A 138 -13.98 -15.27 -1.86
N TYR A 139 -15.28 -15.30 -1.55
CA TYR A 139 -16.28 -15.75 -2.50
C TYR A 139 -16.45 -14.79 -3.70
N VAL A 140 -16.44 -13.47 -3.46
CA VAL A 140 -16.42 -12.46 -4.54
C VAL A 140 -15.24 -12.69 -5.48
N ARG A 141 -14.04 -12.96 -4.94
CA ARG A 141 -12.84 -13.24 -5.74
C ARG A 141 -13.04 -14.47 -6.62
N ALA A 142 -13.55 -15.56 -6.07
CA ALA A 142 -13.82 -16.79 -6.83
C ALA A 142 -14.84 -16.56 -7.96
N CYS A 143 -15.92 -15.84 -7.69
CA CYS A 143 -16.89 -15.45 -8.71
C CYS A 143 -16.29 -14.55 -9.80
N ALA A 144 -15.44 -13.58 -9.43
CA ALA A 144 -14.78 -12.69 -10.37
C ALA A 144 -13.86 -13.46 -11.34
N ILE A 145 -13.08 -14.41 -10.82
CA ILE A 145 -12.24 -15.32 -11.61
C ILE A 145 -13.11 -16.12 -12.59
N ALA A 146 -14.16 -16.79 -12.10
CA ALA A 146 -15.03 -17.60 -12.95
C ALA A 146 -15.71 -16.78 -14.05
N VAL A 147 -16.12 -15.54 -13.76
CA VAL A 147 -16.71 -14.63 -14.76
C VAL A 147 -15.70 -14.27 -15.85
N LEU A 148 -14.46 -13.93 -15.48
CA LEU A 148 -13.38 -13.66 -16.44
C LEU A 148 -13.12 -14.89 -17.32
N GLU A 149 -13.02 -16.07 -16.71
CA GLU A 149 -12.67 -17.32 -17.38
C GLU A 149 -13.73 -17.84 -18.33
N GLN A 150 -14.99 -17.77 -17.93
CA GLN A 150 -16.06 -18.45 -18.64
C GLN A 150 -16.88 -17.53 -19.54
N THR A 151 -16.82 -16.21 -19.30
CA THR A 151 -17.67 -15.24 -20.02
C THR A 151 -16.88 -14.12 -20.66
N GLY A 152 -15.68 -13.81 -20.14
CA GLY A 152 -14.86 -12.69 -20.60
C GLY A 152 -15.37 -11.32 -20.15
N LEU A 153 -16.46 -11.22 -19.39
CA LEU A 153 -16.88 -9.95 -18.79
C LEU A 153 -15.82 -9.49 -17.77
N LEU A 154 -15.61 -8.18 -17.71
CA LEU A 154 -14.69 -7.56 -16.77
C LEU A 154 -15.41 -7.29 -15.43
N PRO A 155 -14.92 -7.83 -14.29
CA PRO A 155 -15.52 -7.56 -13.00
C PRO A 155 -15.31 -6.10 -12.56
N HIS A 156 -16.39 -5.45 -12.16
CA HIS A 156 -16.35 -4.27 -11.29
C HIS A 156 -16.79 -4.71 -9.89
N LEU A 157 -15.92 -4.58 -8.90
CA LEU A 157 -16.25 -5.00 -7.54
C LEU A 157 -16.69 -3.81 -6.71
N ASN A 158 -17.93 -3.82 -6.23
CA ASN A 158 -18.46 -2.83 -5.29
C ASN A 158 -18.88 -3.49 -3.97
N PRO A 159 -17.93 -4.07 -3.20
CA PRO A 159 -18.23 -4.81 -1.97
C PRO A 159 -18.37 -3.94 -0.71
N GLY A 160 -18.22 -2.61 -0.84
CA GLY A 160 -18.23 -1.70 0.30
C GLY A 160 -16.86 -1.58 0.97
N VAL A 161 -16.80 -1.70 2.29
CA VAL A 161 -15.59 -1.48 3.10
C VAL A 161 -14.63 -2.65 2.99
N MET A 162 -13.43 -2.37 2.47
CA MET A 162 -12.34 -3.31 2.30
C MET A 162 -11.12 -2.91 3.13
N THR A 163 -10.48 -3.89 3.73
CA THR A 163 -9.15 -3.75 4.34
C THR A 163 -8.07 -3.67 3.27
N TRP A 164 -6.87 -3.24 3.67
CA TRP A 164 -5.67 -3.24 2.85
C TRP A 164 -5.42 -4.60 2.16
N THR A 165 -5.47 -5.70 2.92
CA THR A 165 -5.24 -7.05 2.38
C THR A 165 -6.32 -7.47 1.40
N GLU A 166 -7.59 -7.15 1.68
CA GLU A 166 -8.69 -7.45 0.78
C GLU A 166 -8.57 -6.68 -0.55
N LEU A 167 -8.17 -5.40 -0.51
CA LEU A 167 -7.87 -4.61 -1.72
C LEU A 167 -6.75 -5.24 -2.55
N GLN A 168 -5.65 -5.66 -1.91
CA GLN A 168 -4.56 -6.38 -2.60
C GLN A 168 -5.01 -7.70 -3.20
N ARG A 169 -5.81 -8.46 -2.45
CA ARG A 169 -6.34 -9.74 -2.90
C ARG A 169 -7.33 -9.58 -4.05
N LEU A 170 -8.08 -8.48 -4.13
CA LEU A 170 -9.08 -8.28 -5.19
C LEU A 170 -8.53 -7.59 -6.45
N LYS A 171 -7.44 -6.82 -6.34
CA LYS A 171 -6.83 -6.12 -7.49
C LYS A 171 -6.55 -7.03 -8.70
N PRO A 172 -6.03 -8.27 -8.54
CA PRO A 172 -5.71 -9.13 -9.68
C PRO A 172 -6.91 -9.71 -10.45
N VAL A 173 -8.14 -9.49 -9.96
CA VAL A 173 -9.37 -10.05 -10.56
C VAL A 173 -10.38 -8.97 -10.96
N ALA A 174 -10.05 -7.70 -10.77
CA ALA A 174 -10.95 -6.58 -11.02
C ALA A 174 -10.20 -5.40 -11.65
N PRO A 175 -10.46 -5.06 -12.93
CA PRO A 175 -9.89 -3.85 -13.53
C PRO A 175 -10.31 -2.57 -12.80
N SER A 176 -11.44 -2.61 -12.08
CA SER A 176 -11.81 -1.52 -11.19
C SER A 176 -12.65 -2.00 -10.02
N MET A 177 -12.66 -1.19 -8.97
CA MET A 177 -13.48 -1.38 -7.78
C MET A 177 -14.19 -0.08 -7.43
N GLY A 178 -15.14 -0.15 -6.50
CA GLY A 178 -15.84 1.03 -6.04
C GLY A 178 -16.41 0.91 -4.66
N MET A 179 -16.71 2.07 -4.10
CA MET A 179 -17.51 2.28 -2.91
C MET A 179 -17.95 3.75 -2.87
N MET A 180 -19.24 4.01 -2.74
CA MET A 180 -19.75 5.38 -2.52
C MET A 180 -19.19 5.94 -1.21
N LEU A 181 -18.64 7.15 -1.19
CA LEU A 181 -18.30 7.82 0.08
C LEU A 181 -19.60 8.29 0.77
N GLU A 182 -20.60 8.67 -0.03
CA GLU A 182 -21.93 9.15 0.33
C GLU A 182 -21.89 10.53 1.01
N THR A 183 -21.22 10.66 2.15
CA THR A 183 -21.01 11.92 2.87
C THR A 183 -19.83 11.81 3.84
N THR A 184 -19.18 12.94 4.14
CA THR A 184 -18.19 13.05 5.23
C THR A 184 -18.80 13.36 6.59
N ALA A 185 -20.12 13.61 6.65
CA ALA A 185 -20.83 13.93 7.88
C ALA A 185 -21.44 12.69 8.56
N ARG A 186 -21.54 12.72 9.89
CA ARG A 186 -22.35 11.76 10.65
C ARG A 186 -23.80 12.20 10.60
N ILE A 187 -24.65 11.39 9.97
CA ILE A 187 -26.06 11.71 9.72
C ILE A 187 -26.99 10.60 10.22
N PRO A 188 -28.25 10.92 10.61
CA PRO A 188 -29.20 9.93 11.12
C PRO A 188 -29.52 8.79 10.15
N ALA A 189 -29.31 8.99 8.84
CA ALA A 189 -29.56 7.95 7.84
C ALA A 189 -28.61 6.75 7.96
N HIS A 190 -27.47 6.93 8.64
CA HIS A 190 -26.44 5.91 8.84
C HIS A 190 -26.48 5.27 10.24
N ASP A 191 -27.43 5.66 11.10
CA ASP A 191 -27.53 5.09 12.44
C ASP A 191 -27.68 3.56 12.38
N GLY A 192 -26.86 2.84 13.15
CA GLY A 192 -26.82 1.37 13.12
C GLY A 192 -26.09 0.76 11.92
N SER A 193 -25.32 1.56 11.16
CA SER A 193 -24.51 1.11 10.02
C SER A 193 -23.02 1.39 10.27
N PRO A 194 -22.28 0.48 10.93
CA PRO A 194 -20.87 0.71 11.28
C PRO A 194 -19.96 0.98 10.07
N ASP A 195 -20.27 0.42 8.90
CA ASP A 195 -19.44 0.59 7.69
C ASP A 195 -19.75 1.90 6.94
N LYS A 196 -20.71 2.67 7.45
CA LYS A 196 -21.05 4.01 6.96
C LYS A 196 -20.36 5.13 7.75
N ASP A 197 -19.44 4.80 8.66
CA ASP A 197 -18.60 5.80 9.32
C ASP A 197 -17.69 6.50 8.29
N PRO A 198 -17.73 7.85 8.19
CA PRO A 198 -16.91 8.59 7.23
C PRO A 198 -15.42 8.28 7.29
N ALA A 199 -14.85 8.09 8.49
CA ALA A 199 -13.42 7.85 8.64
C ALA A 199 -13.02 6.47 8.06
N VAL A 200 -13.86 5.46 8.26
CA VAL A 200 -13.67 4.12 7.68
C VAL A 200 -13.69 4.20 6.16
N ARG A 201 -14.67 4.90 5.58
CA ARG A 201 -14.81 4.97 4.11
C ARG A 201 -13.72 5.80 3.45
N LEU A 202 -13.32 6.91 4.08
CA LEU A 202 -12.16 7.69 3.64
C LEU A 202 -10.88 6.85 3.68
N ARG A 203 -10.73 5.95 4.67
CA ARG A 203 -9.58 5.05 4.74
C ARG A 203 -9.58 4.04 3.59
N VAL A 204 -10.73 3.45 3.23
CA VAL A 204 -10.82 2.56 2.05
C VAL A 204 -10.44 3.28 0.78
N LEU A 205 -10.97 4.49 0.57
CA LEU A 205 -10.62 5.33 -0.58
C LEU A 205 -9.12 5.62 -0.62
N GLU A 206 -8.54 5.95 0.53
CA GLU A 206 -7.11 6.18 0.69
C GLU A 206 -6.27 4.96 0.34
N ASP A 207 -6.62 3.79 0.89
CA ASP A 207 -5.90 2.54 0.70
C ASP A 207 -6.04 2.03 -0.75
N ALA A 208 -7.18 2.25 -1.41
CA ALA A 208 -7.34 1.97 -2.84
C ALA A 208 -6.37 2.80 -3.70
N GLY A 209 -6.17 4.07 -3.35
CA GLY A 209 -5.18 4.93 -4.00
C GLY A 209 -3.76 4.46 -3.81
N ARG A 210 -3.43 4.00 -2.59
CA ARG A 210 -2.14 3.42 -2.24
C ARG A 210 -1.83 2.13 -3.01
N HIS A 211 -2.86 1.35 -3.33
CA HIS A 211 -2.75 0.14 -4.16
C HIS A 211 -2.77 0.38 -5.66
N ALA A 212 -2.87 1.63 -6.11
CA ALA A 212 -3.11 1.96 -7.51
C ALA A 212 -4.31 1.16 -8.08
N ILE A 213 -5.45 1.19 -7.38
CA ILE A 213 -6.70 0.58 -7.84
C ILE A 213 -7.56 1.70 -8.45
N PRO A 214 -8.02 1.56 -9.72
CA PRO A 214 -8.99 2.46 -10.30
C PRO A 214 -10.30 2.39 -9.51
N PHE A 215 -10.62 3.47 -8.80
CA PHE A 215 -11.67 3.46 -7.80
C PHE A 215 -12.84 4.37 -8.18
N THR A 216 -14.05 3.85 -8.09
CA THR A 216 -15.29 4.60 -8.30
C THR A 216 -15.87 4.98 -6.95
N THR A 217 -16.11 6.26 -6.73
CA THR A 217 -16.73 6.75 -5.49
C THR A 217 -17.73 7.85 -5.80
N GLY A 218 -18.29 8.49 -4.79
CA GLY A 218 -19.34 9.47 -5.02
C GLY A 218 -20.04 9.93 -3.75
N LEU A 219 -21.00 10.83 -3.93
CA LEU A 219 -21.84 11.38 -2.89
C LEU A 219 -23.32 11.12 -3.16
N LEU A 220 -24.09 10.99 -2.08
CA LEU A 220 -25.54 10.91 -2.12
C LEU A 220 -26.12 12.27 -1.71
N ILE A 221 -27.15 12.70 -2.43
CA ILE A 221 -27.80 14.00 -2.24
C ILE A 221 -29.21 13.77 -1.69
N GLY A 222 -29.50 14.28 -0.50
CA GLY A 222 -30.83 14.23 0.13
C GLY A 222 -30.98 13.13 1.19
N ILE A 223 -29.88 12.66 1.78
CA ILE A 223 -29.90 11.65 2.85
C ILE A 223 -29.81 12.25 4.26
N GLY A 224 -29.77 13.58 4.39
CA GLY A 224 -29.74 14.32 5.66
C GLY A 224 -28.51 15.21 5.83
N GLU A 225 -27.65 15.24 4.83
CA GLU A 225 -26.48 16.11 4.73
C GLU A 225 -26.85 17.55 4.33
N SER A 226 -26.10 18.52 4.86
CA SER A 226 -26.20 19.94 4.49
C SER A 226 -25.43 20.25 3.19
N PRO A 227 -25.68 21.41 2.55
CA PRO A 227 -24.86 21.85 1.42
C PRO A 227 -23.36 21.94 1.73
N GLY A 228 -22.99 22.29 2.96
CA GLY A 228 -21.59 22.30 3.41
C GLY A 228 -20.99 20.90 3.43
N ASP A 229 -21.70 19.92 4.01
CA ASP A 229 -21.26 18.52 4.06
C ASP A 229 -21.03 17.94 2.67
N ARG A 230 -21.90 18.28 1.70
CA ARG A 230 -21.74 17.87 0.29
C ARG A 230 -20.44 18.41 -0.28
N VAL A 231 -20.15 19.69 -0.04
CA VAL A 231 -18.92 20.33 -0.53
C VAL A 231 -17.69 19.73 0.14
N GLU A 232 -17.69 19.57 1.46
CA GLU A 232 -16.60 18.90 2.18
C GLU A 232 -16.32 17.50 1.62
N THR A 233 -17.38 16.75 1.31
CA THR A 233 -17.28 15.42 0.68
C THR A 233 -16.58 15.50 -0.68
N VAL A 234 -16.96 16.45 -1.55
CA VAL A 234 -16.31 16.66 -2.85
C VAL A 234 -14.84 17.06 -2.67
N PHE A 235 -14.52 17.92 -1.70
CA PHE A 235 -13.13 18.31 -1.42
C PHE A 235 -12.31 17.15 -0.84
N ALA A 236 -12.89 16.27 -0.03
CA ALA A 236 -12.24 15.07 0.46
C ALA A 236 -11.90 14.10 -0.68
N ILE A 237 -12.85 13.87 -1.61
CA ILE A 237 -12.62 13.08 -2.82
C ILE A 237 -11.52 13.72 -3.68
N ARG A 238 -11.58 15.05 -3.87
CA ARG A 238 -10.54 15.81 -4.60
C ARG A 238 -9.17 15.62 -3.97
N ALA A 239 -9.08 15.71 -2.64
CA ALA A 239 -7.82 15.56 -1.92
C ALA A 239 -7.26 14.14 -2.08
N ALA A 240 -8.11 13.10 -1.99
CA ALA A 240 -7.71 11.72 -2.23
C ALA A 240 -7.23 11.51 -3.68
N HIS A 241 -7.97 12.03 -4.68
CA HIS A 241 -7.57 11.93 -6.07
C HIS A 241 -6.27 12.71 -6.36
N ARG A 242 -6.07 13.92 -5.82
CA ARG A 242 -4.82 14.67 -6.01
C ARG A 242 -3.59 13.95 -5.45
N ARG A 243 -3.74 13.22 -4.34
CA ARG A 243 -2.63 12.50 -3.70
C ARG A 243 -2.23 11.23 -4.45
N HIS A 244 -3.19 10.55 -5.06
CA HIS A 244 -2.97 9.20 -5.63
C HIS A 244 -3.22 9.09 -7.13
N GLY A 245 -4.13 9.87 -7.69
CA GLY A 245 -4.58 9.78 -9.09
C GLY A 245 -5.57 8.66 -9.37
N HIS A 246 -6.11 8.00 -8.33
CA HIS A 246 -6.82 6.71 -8.43
C HIS A 246 -8.34 6.79 -8.64
N VAL A 247 -8.97 7.90 -8.24
CA VAL A 247 -10.41 8.09 -8.45
C VAL A 247 -10.68 8.25 -9.94
N GLN A 248 -11.25 7.22 -10.56
CA GLN A 248 -11.53 7.24 -11.99
C GLN A 248 -12.84 7.94 -12.34
N GLU A 249 -13.78 7.92 -11.39
CA GLU A 249 -15.15 8.41 -11.59
C GLU A 249 -15.77 8.82 -10.25
N VAL A 250 -16.50 9.94 -10.26
CA VAL A 250 -17.26 10.45 -9.13
C VAL A 250 -18.75 10.48 -9.47
N ILE A 251 -19.51 9.66 -8.76
CA ILE A 251 -20.95 9.53 -8.87
C ILE A 251 -21.61 10.62 -8.02
N VAL A 252 -22.45 11.45 -8.64
CA VAL A 252 -23.40 12.30 -7.93
C VAL A 252 -24.76 11.64 -8.10
N GLN A 253 -25.36 11.17 -7.01
CA GLN A 253 -26.63 10.47 -7.06
C GLN A 253 -27.63 11.09 -6.07
N ASN A 254 -28.83 11.38 -6.55
CA ASN A 254 -29.93 11.85 -5.71
C ASN A 254 -30.61 10.70 -4.96
N PHE A 255 -31.01 10.99 -3.72
CA PHE A 255 -31.93 10.17 -2.95
C PHE A 255 -33.33 10.24 -3.56
N ARG A 256 -33.97 9.07 -3.59
CA ARG A 256 -35.38 8.89 -3.94
C ARG A 256 -36.04 8.15 -2.79
N ALA A 257 -37.14 8.70 -2.29
CA ALA A 257 -37.91 8.13 -1.20
C ALA A 257 -38.55 6.82 -1.64
N LYS A 258 -38.49 5.82 -0.75
CA LYS A 258 -39.00 4.46 -1.01
C LYS A 258 -39.93 4.06 0.12
N ALA A 259 -41.07 3.45 -0.22
CA ALA A 259 -42.12 3.13 0.75
C ALA A 259 -41.64 2.21 1.89
N ASP A 260 -40.72 1.29 1.58
CA ASP A 260 -40.26 0.24 2.50
C ASP A 260 -39.02 0.62 3.33
N THR A 261 -38.71 1.93 3.43
CA THR A 261 -37.55 2.40 4.21
C THR A 261 -37.98 3.28 5.39
N PRO A 262 -37.16 3.38 6.45
CA PRO A 262 -37.38 4.37 7.50
C PRO A 262 -37.49 5.80 6.96
N MET A 263 -36.80 6.13 5.85
CA MET A 263 -36.82 7.44 5.19
C MET A 263 -37.97 7.62 4.18
N ARG A 264 -39.01 6.78 4.18
CA ARG A 264 -40.15 6.89 3.25
C ARG A 264 -40.88 8.24 3.24
N THR A 265 -40.79 9.01 4.34
CA THR A 265 -41.40 10.35 4.45
C THR A 265 -40.42 11.48 4.20
N THR A 266 -39.14 11.18 3.95
CA THR A 266 -38.14 12.19 3.59
C THR A 266 -38.39 12.62 2.14
N PRO A 267 -38.47 13.93 1.84
CA PRO A 267 -38.65 14.41 0.48
C PRO A 267 -37.49 13.99 -0.43
N ASP A 268 -37.81 13.72 -1.69
CA ASP A 268 -36.81 13.57 -2.75
C ASP A 268 -35.94 14.83 -2.85
N ALA A 269 -34.68 14.66 -3.25
CA ALA A 269 -33.87 15.80 -3.64
C ALA A 269 -34.50 16.48 -4.88
N THR A 270 -34.63 17.81 -4.82
CA THR A 270 -35.17 18.57 -5.95
C THR A 270 -34.25 18.46 -7.16
N LEU A 271 -34.80 18.65 -8.36
CA LEU A 271 -33.98 18.65 -9.58
C LEU A 271 -32.93 19.77 -9.54
N GLU A 272 -33.28 20.97 -9.04
CA GLU A 272 -32.33 22.07 -8.92
C GLU A 272 -31.20 21.78 -7.92
N ASP A 273 -31.51 21.14 -6.78
CA ASP A 273 -30.51 20.67 -5.81
C ASP A 273 -29.52 19.70 -6.46
N TYR A 274 -30.05 18.76 -7.25
CA TYR A 274 -29.24 17.74 -7.91
C TYR A 274 -28.35 18.33 -9.00
N LEU A 275 -28.88 19.21 -9.84
CA LEU A 275 -28.12 19.90 -10.90
C LEU A 275 -27.04 20.81 -10.30
N ALA A 276 -27.34 21.52 -9.21
CA ALA A 276 -26.34 22.33 -8.51
C ALA A 276 -25.20 21.45 -7.95
N ALA A 277 -25.53 20.30 -7.36
CA ALA A 277 -24.53 19.36 -6.85
C ALA A 277 -23.61 18.80 -7.95
N ILE A 278 -24.17 18.42 -9.09
CA ILE A 278 -23.39 17.97 -10.25
C ILE A 278 -22.46 19.09 -10.76
N ALA A 279 -23.00 20.30 -10.94
CA ALA A 279 -22.25 21.43 -11.48
C ALA A 279 -21.10 21.86 -10.56
N VAL A 280 -21.35 21.95 -9.25
CA VAL A 280 -20.30 22.24 -8.26
C VAL A 280 -19.26 21.12 -8.23
N THR A 281 -19.67 19.85 -8.26
CA THR A 281 -18.75 18.70 -8.30
C THR A 281 -17.83 18.79 -9.51
N ARG A 282 -18.37 19.04 -10.71
CA ARG A 282 -17.59 19.25 -11.94
C ARG A 282 -16.59 20.39 -11.80
N ILE A 283 -17.02 21.55 -11.28
CA ILE A 283 -16.15 22.73 -11.17
C ILE A 283 -15.03 22.50 -10.15
N VAL A 284 -15.34 21.89 -9.00
CA VAL A 284 -14.36 21.64 -7.92
C VAL A 284 -13.33 20.58 -8.33
N LEU A 285 -13.77 19.49 -8.98
CA LEU A 285 -12.88 18.41 -9.41
C LEU A 285 -12.13 18.73 -10.71
N GLY A 286 -12.66 19.65 -11.52
CA GLY A 286 -12.02 20.15 -12.73
C GLY A 286 -12.28 19.30 -13.97
N PRO A 287 -11.58 19.62 -15.09
CA PRO A 287 -11.85 19.01 -16.40
C PRO A 287 -11.41 17.54 -16.50
N GLY A 288 -10.36 17.13 -15.79
CA GLY A 288 -9.81 15.77 -15.90
C GLY A 288 -10.68 14.67 -15.29
N MET A 289 -11.55 15.02 -14.33
CA MET A 289 -12.39 14.04 -13.62
C MET A 289 -13.55 13.53 -14.48
N ARG A 290 -13.99 12.29 -14.27
CA ARG A 290 -15.27 11.78 -14.82
C ARG A 290 -16.37 11.97 -13.79
N VAL A 291 -17.39 12.73 -14.16
CA VAL A 291 -18.54 13.02 -13.29
C VAL A 291 -19.73 12.25 -13.83
N GLN A 292 -20.18 11.30 -13.02
CA GLN A 292 -21.24 10.37 -13.36
C GLN A 292 -22.56 10.77 -12.69
N ALA A 293 -23.67 10.65 -13.43
CA ALA A 293 -25.02 10.75 -12.89
C ALA A 293 -25.90 9.62 -13.46
N PRO A 294 -26.61 8.83 -12.63
CA PRO A 294 -27.47 7.76 -13.12
C PRO A 294 -28.63 8.31 -13.97
N PRO A 295 -28.82 7.84 -15.23
CA PRO A 295 -29.79 8.41 -16.16
C PRO A 295 -31.25 8.03 -15.82
N ASN A 296 -31.47 6.99 -15.03
CA ASN A 296 -32.80 6.51 -14.61
C ASN A 296 -33.39 7.31 -13.42
N LEU A 297 -32.58 8.11 -12.72
CA LEU A 297 -33.00 8.84 -11.52
C LEU A 297 -33.47 10.27 -11.80
N VAL A 298 -33.63 10.63 -13.07
CA VAL A 298 -34.34 11.82 -13.57
C VAL A 298 -35.33 11.40 -14.65
N ASP A 299 -36.19 12.32 -15.07
CA ASP A 299 -37.09 12.05 -16.19
C ASP A 299 -36.32 12.21 -17.51
N GLN A 300 -36.75 11.48 -18.55
CA GLN A 300 -36.02 11.42 -19.83
C GLN A 300 -35.86 12.80 -20.50
N ALA A 301 -36.80 13.72 -20.25
CA ALA A 301 -36.76 15.10 -20.73
C ALA A 301 -35.61 15.92 -20.09
N ASP A 302 -35.20 15.55 -18.86
CA ASP A 302 -34.21 16.28 -18.07
C ASP A 302 -32.78 15.76 -18.26
N LEU A 303 -32.57 14.69 -19.03
CA LEU A 303 -31.24 14.15 -19.32
C LEU A 303 -30.29 15.21 -19.94
N GLY A 304 -30.83 16.12 -20.75
CA GLY A 304 -30.06 17.22 -21.31
C GLY A 304 -29.54 18.19 -20.24
N LEU A 305 -30.26 18.36 -19.13
CA LEU A 305 -29.84 19.21 -18.01
C LEU A 305 -28.69 18.57 -17.23
N LEU A 306 -28.67 17.24 -17.07
CA LEU A 306 -27.52 16.53 -16.48
C LEU A 306 -26.24 16.79 -17.29
N LEU A 307 -26.36 16.70 -18.61
CA LEU A 307 -25.26 17.06 -19.50
C LEU A 307 -24.89 18.52 -19.28
N GLN A 308 -25.81 19.49 -19.37
CA GLN A 308 -25.50 20.90 -19.11
C GLN A 308 -24.82 21.14 -17.74
N ALA A 309 -25.18 20.39 -16.70
CA ALA A 309 -24.55 20.44 -15.38
C ALA A 309 -23.12 19.89 -15.34
N GLY A 310 -22.62 19.26 -16.41
CA GLY A 310 -21.24 18.83 -16.54
C GLY A 310 -21.01 17.32 -16.44
N VAL A 311 -22.06 16.51 -16.52
CA VAL A 311 -21.94 15.04 -16.64
C VAL A 311 -21.25 14.67 -17.95
N ASP A 312 -20.28 13.77 -17.89
CA ASP A 312 -19.65 13.14 -19.07
C ASP A 312 -19.74 11.61 -19.06
N ASP A 313 -20.35 11.01 -18.03
CA ASP A 313 -20.61 9.58 -17.95
C ASP A 313 -21.99 9.28 -17.35
N PHE A 314 -22.74 8.37 -17.95
CA PHE A 314 -24.05 7.92 -17.41
C PHE A 314 -23.95 6.69 -16.50
N GLY A 315 -22.76 6.12 -16.35
CA GLY A 315 -22.50 4.95 -15.52
C GLY A 315 -22.96 3.64 -16.14
N GLY A 316 -23.17 2.64 -15.28
CA GLY A 316 -23.52 1.28 -15.66
C GLY A 316 -24.99 1.11 -16.08
N VAL A 317 -25.27 1.03 -17.37
CA VAL A 317 -26.62 0.76 -17.93
C VAL A 317 -26.73 -0.71 -18.31
N SER A 318 -27.79 -1.38 -17.85
CA SER A 318 -28.01 -2.80 -18.15
C SER A 318 -29.17 -3.03 -19.11
N PRO A 319 -28.97 -3.82 -20.19
CA PRO A 319 -30.06 -4.27 -21.06
C PRO A 319 -30.79 -5.51 -20.51
N LEU A 320 -30.34 -6.08 -19.38
CA LEU A 320 -30.80 -7.37 -18.88
C LEU A 320 -31.34 -7.30 -17.46
N THR A 321 -30.49 -6.87 -16.53
CA THR A 321 -30.79 -6.91 -15.09
C THR A 321 -31.37 -5.58 -14.63
N PRO A 322 -32.36 -5.56 -13.73
CA PRO A 322 -32.91 -4.31 -13.20
C PRO A 322 -31.87 -3.55 -12.37
N ASP A 323 -32.17 -2.30 -12.04
CA ASP A 323 -31.47 -1.60 -10.97
C ASP A 323 -31.95 -2.18 -9.63
N HIS A 324 -31.15 -3.02 -8.98
CA HIS A 324 -31.55 -3.61 -7.70
C HIS A 324 -31.51 -2.62 -6.53
N VAL A 325 -30.91 -1.44 -6.71
CA VAL A 325 -30.86 -0.38 -5.70
C VAL A 325 -32.08 0.53 -5.81
N ASN A 326 -32.52 0.83 -7.04
CA ASN A 326 -33.72 1.63 -7.33
C ASN A 326 -34.64 0.88 -8.32
N PRO A 327 -35.25 -0.26 -7.91
CA PRO A 327 -36.04 -1.10 -8.81
C PRO A 327 -37.26 -0.38 -9.43
N GLU A 328 -37.75 0.68 -8.77
CA GLU A 328 -38.83 1.53 -9.25
C GLU A 328 -38.43 2.47 -10.40
N ARG A 329 -37.12 2.62 -10.69
CA ARG A 329 -36.57 3.44 -11.79
C ARG A 329 -35.74 2.56 -12.72
N PRO A 330 -36.35 1.89 -13.71
CA PRO A 330 -35.63 0.96 -14.59
C PRO A 330 -34.59 1.68 -15.46
N TRP A 331 -33.58 0.93 -15.90
CA TRP A 331 -32.57 1.43 -16.84
C TRP A 331 -33.23 1.92 -18.14
N PRO A 332 -32.80 3.07 -18.71
CA PRO A 332 -33.24 3.45 -20.04
C PRO A 332 -32.71 2.47 -21.09
N GLN A 333 -33.47 2.25 -22.15
CA GLN A 333 -32.98 1.53 -23.32
C GLN A 333 -31.80 2.30 -23.94
N VAL A 334 -30.76 1.59 -24.35
CA VAL A 334 -29.49 2.19 -24.82
C VAL A 334 -29.73 3.10 -26.02
N GLU A 335 -30.61 2.71 -26.95
CA GLU A 335 -30.98 3.47 -28.13
C GLU A 335 -31.70 4.77 -27.75
N ALA A 336 -32.56 4.72 -26.73
CA ALA A 336 -33.27 5.89 -26.22
C ALA A 336 -32.33 6.86 -25.50
N LEU A 337 -31.35 6.34 -24.75
CA LEU A 337 -30.30 7.14 -24.13
C LEU A 337 -29.39 7.79 -25.19
N ALA A 338 -29.02 7.06 -26.24
CA ALA A 338 -28.25 7.59 -27.37
C ALA A 338 -29.00 8.71 -28.09
N ALA A 339 -30.30 8.54 -28.36
CA ALA A 339 -31.13 9.56 -28.98
C ALA A 339 -31.27 10.82 -28.10
N ALA A 340 -31.43 10.65 -26.77
CA ALA A 340 -31.46 11.77 -25.84
C ALA A 340 -30.12 12.53 -25.79
N THR A 341 -29.01 11.79 -25.79
CA THR A 341 -27.65 12.34 -25.83
C THR A 341 -27.40 13.13 -27.11
N ALA A 342 -27.84 12.59 -28.27
CA ALA A 342 -27.73 13.25 -29.57
C ALA A 342 -28.57 14.53 -29.66
N ARG A 343 -29.78 14.55 -29.09
CA ARG A 343 -30.60 15.77 -29.00
C ARG A 343 -29.94 16.87 -28.19
N ALA A 344 -29.10 16.52 -27.22
CA ALA A 344 -28.30 17.47 -26.44
C ALA A 344 -26.99 17.87 -27.12
N GLY A 345 -26.69 17.35 -28.33
CA GLY A 345 -25.49 17.68 -29.09
C GLY A 345 -24.26 16.80 -28.80
N PHE A 346 -24.43 15.65 -28.16
CA PHE A 346 -23.35 14.73 -27.79
C PHE A 346 -23.48 13.37 -28.47
N HIS A 347 -22.39 12.61 -28.50
CA HIS A 347 -22.35 11.23 -28.96
C HIS A 347 -22.20 10.28 -27.77
N LEU A 348 -23.01 9.23 -27.72
CA LEU A 348 -22.91 8.20 -26.69
C LEU A 348 -21.96 7.08 -27.14
N ARG A 349 -20.95 6.74 -26.33
CA ARG A 349 -20.02 5.62 -26.58
C ARG A 349 -19.93 4.70 -25.36
N ALA A 350 -19.84 3.39 -25.59
CA ALA A 350 -19.62 2.43 -24.52
C ALA A 350 -18.15 2.49 -24.05
N ARG A 351 -17.93 2.41 -22.73
CA ARG A 351 -16.62 2.24 -22.10
C ARG A 351 -16.51 0.88 -21.43
N LEU A 352 -15.29 0.51 -21.06
CA LEU A 352 -15.03 -0.58 -20.14
C LEU A 352 -15.30 -0.15 -18.69
N THR A 353 -15.21 -1.09 -17.76
CA THR A 353 -15.39 -0.83 -16.34
C THR A 353 -14.34 0.14 -15.78
N ALA A 354 -13.10 0.06 -16.28
CA ALA A 354 -12.05 1.03 -16.02
C ALA A 354 -11.93 2.05 -17.17
N HIS A 355 -11.74 3.32 -16.85
CA HIS A 355 -11.53 4.38 -17.84
C HIS A 355 -10.15 4.26 -18.53
N PRO A 356 -9.99 4.78 -19.78
CA PRO A 356 -8.77 4.60 -20.58
C PRO A 356 -7.43 4.86 -19.87
N PRO A 357 -7.26 5.92 -19.04
CA PRO A 357 -5.99 6.18 -18.35
C PRO A 357 -5.57 5.09 -17.35
N TYR A 358 -6.49 4.20 -16.98
CA TYR A 358 -6.30 3.16 -15.97
C TYR A 358 -6.12 1.75 -16.56
N LEU A 359 -6.07 1.63 -17.89
CA LEU A 359 -5.96 0.34 -18.59
C LEU A 359 -4.50 -0.08 -18.85
N ALA A 360 -3.58 0.34 -17.98
CA ALA A 360 -2.15 0.03 -18.05
C ALA A 360 -1.53 -0.01 -16.63
N GLU A 361 -0.33 -0.56 -16.51
CA GLU A 361 0.43 -0.51 -15.25
C GLU A 361 0.71 0.94 -14.82
N PRO A 362 0.67 1.27 -13.51
CA PRO A 362 0.51 0.37 -12.36
C PRO A 362 -0.95 0.08 -11.97
N TRP A 363 -1.92 0.62 -12.71
CA TRP A 363 -3.35 0.56 -12.39
C TRP A 363 -3.96 -0.81 -12.65
N LEU A 364 -3.67 -1.36 -13.82
CA LEU A 364 -4.14 -2.68 -14.24
C LEU A 364 -3.15 -3.75 -13.79
N ASP A 365 -3.64 -4.78 -13.08
CA ASP A 365 -2.82 -5.96 -12.77
C ASP A 365 -2.44 -6.69 -14.07
N PRO A 366 -1.19 -7.15 -14.24
CA PRO A 366 -0.77 -7.85 -15.45
C PRO A 366 -1.63 -9.06 -15.84
N ARG A 367 -2.25 -9.74 -14.87
CA ARG A 367 -3.18 -10.86 -15.13
C ARG A 367 -4.41 -10.44 -15.94
N LEU A 368 -4.81 -9.16 -15.86
CA LEU A 368 -5.99 -8.63 -16.52
C LEU A 368 -5.71 -8.05 -17.91
N THR A 369 -4.44 -7.89 -18.31
CA THR A 369 -4.05 -7.26 -19.57
C THR A 369 -4.72 -7.94 -20.76
N ALA A 370 -4.62 -9.26 -20.89
CA ALA A 370 -5.21 -9.99 -22.02
C ALA A 370 -6.74 -9.90 -22.06
N HIS A 371 -7.40 -9.80 -20.90
CA HIS A 371 -8.85 -9.65 -20.81
C HIS A 371 -9.30 -8.24 -21.24
N VAL A 372 -8.58 -7.21 -20.81
CA VAL A 372 -8.86 -5.81 -21.17
C VAL A 372 -8.57 -5.53 -22.65
N GLU A 373 -7.43 -6.00 -23.18
CA GLU A 373 -7.05 -5.80 -24.59
C GLU A 373 -8.08 -6.41 -25.55
N ALA A 374 -8.70 -7.51 -25.17
CA ALA A 374 -9.72 -8.17 -25.98
C ALA A 374 -10.97 -7.31 -26.20
N LEU A 375 -11.22 -6.33 -25.32
CA LEU A 375 -12.48 -5.59 -25.27
C LEU A 375 -12.31 -4.10 -25.53
N ARG A 376 -11.09 -3.60 -25.70
CA ARG A 376 -10.83 -2.18 -25.95
C ARG A 376 -10.52 -1.86 -27.40
N THR A 377 -10.86 -0.65 -27.82
CA THR A 377 -10.35 0.00 -29.03
C THR A 377 -9.03 0.73 -28.73
N PRO A 378 -8.28 1.21 -29.74
CA PRO A 378 -7.02 1.95 -29.52
C PRO A 378 -7.15 3.23 -28.68
N ASP A 379 -8.35 3.84 -28.64
CA ASP A 379 -8.69 4.98 -27.77
C ASP A 379 -9.02 4.55 -26.31
N GLY A 380 -8.96 3.26 -26.01
CA GLY A 380 -9.24 2.66 -24.70
C GLY A 380 -10.73 2.49 -24.36
N LEU A 381 -11.66 2.87 -25.25
CA LEU A 381 -13.09 2.63 -25.06
C LEU A 381 -13.48 1.19 -25.42
N ALA A 382 -14.73 0.79 -25.15
CA ALA A 382 -15.17 -0.56 -25.46
C ALA A 382 -15.33 -0.78 -26.98
N ASN A 383 -14.90 -1.94 -27.46
CA ASN A 383 -15.16 -2.40 -28.82
C ASN A 383 -16.54 -3.08 -28.95
N ASP A 384 -16.93 -3.40 -30.18
CA ASP A 384 -18.20 -4.08 -30.48
C ASP A 384 -18.12 -5.61 -30.34
N GLU A 385 -16.94 -6.16 -30.04
CA GLU A 385 -16.72 -7.60 -29.91
C GLU A 385 -17.49 -8.19 -28.73
N ARG A 386 -17.99 -9.42 -28.88
CA ARG A 386 -18.60 -10.12 -27.74
C ARG A 386 -17.50 -10.61 -26.81
N PRO A 387 -17.64 -10.43 -25.48
CA PRO A 387 -16.67 -10.96 -24.54
C PRO A 387 -16.63 -12.49 -24.63
N GLN A 388 -15.41 -13.03 -24.55
CA GLN A 388 -15.14 -14.46 -24.57
C GLN A 388 -14.23 -14.80 -23.40
N GLY A 389 -14.55 -15.91 -22.76
CA GLY A 389 -13.76 -16.45 -21.66
C GLY A 389 -12.30 -16.67 -22.03
N ARG A 390 -11.39 -16.36 -21.09
CA ARG A 390 -9.95 -16.56 -21.23
C ARG A 390 -9.41 -17.17 -19.95
N PRO A 391 -8.51 -18.16 -19.97
CA PRO A 391 -7.96 -18.75 -18.76
C PRO A 391 -7.40 -17.69 -17.82
N TRP A 392 -7.77 -17.78 -16.54
CA TRP A 392 -7.19 -16.96 -15.49
C TRP A 392 -5.98 -17.72 -14.97
N GLN A 393 -4.80 -17.25 -15.36
CA GLN A 393 -3.54 -17.86 -14.95
C GLN A 393 -2.88 -16.94 -13.93
N GLU A 394 -2.42 -17.53 -12.82
CA GLU A 394 -1.32 -16.89 -12.11
C GLU A 394 -0.14 -16.76 -13.07
N PRO A 395 0.67 -15.70 -12.98
CA PRO A 395 1.93 -15.67 -13.67
C PRO A 395 2.68 -16.94 -13.29
N ASP A 396 2.84 -17.87 -14.24
CA ASP A 396 3.71 -19.05 -14.14
C ASP A 396 5.20 -18.64 -14.14
N GLY A 397 5.49 -17.37 -13.84
CA GLY A 397 6.81 -16.77 -13.77
C GLY A 397 7.61 -17.42 -12.65
N GLY A 398 8.17 -18.59 -12.94
CA GLY A 398 9.30 -19.10 -12.20
C GLY A 398 10.46 -18.11 -12.26
N LEU A 399 11.38 -18.26 -11.31
CA LEU A 399 12.62 -17.49 -11.28
C LEU A 399 13.53 -17.93 -12.44
N ALA A 400 13.35 -17.31 -13.62
CA ALA A 400 14.29 -17.41 -14.72
C ALA A 400 15.32 -16.27 -14.61
N ALA A 401 16.58 -16.59 -14.85
CA ALA A 401 17.65 -15.59 -14.86
C ALA A 401 17.36 -14.53 -15.95
N THR A 402 17.21 -13.28 -15.53
CA THR A 402 16.99 -12.15 -16.44
C THR A 402 17.79 -10.93 -15.99
N GLY A 403 18.17 -10.08 -16.94
CA GLY A 403 18.88 -8.84 -16.67
C GLY A 403 20.35 -9.02 -16.25
N ARG A 404 20.87 -8.13 -15.41
CA ARG A 404 22.30 -8.09 -15.02
C ARG A 404 22.53 -8.93 -13.74
N THR A 405 22.62 -10.25 -13.86
CA THR A 405 22.77 -11.15 -12.70
C THR A 405 24.09 -11.01 -11.95
N GLU A 406 25.13 -10.48 -12.60
CA GLU A 406 26.46 -10.20 -12.03
C GLU A 406 26.59 -8.81 -11.37
N LEU A 407 25.47 -8.15 -11.06
CA LEU A 407 25.49 -6.80 -10.47
C LEU A 407 26.26 -6.77 -9.14
N HIS A 408 26.16 -7.83 -8.34
CA HIS A 408 26.86 -7.99 -7.06
C HIS A 408 28.40 -7.94 -7.19
N ALA A 409 28.98 -8.51 -8.28
CA ALA A 409 30.42 -8.49 -8.52
C ALA A 409 30.90 -7.20 -9.22
N THR A 410 30.03 -6.56 -10.02
CA THR A 410 30.40 -5.41 -10.88
C THR A 410 30.04 -4.05 -10.29
N VAL A 411 29.13 -3.96 -9.31
CA VAL A 411 28.70 -2.68 -8.70
C VAL A 411 29.86 -1.87 -8.09
N ASP A 412 30.89 -2.54 -7.58
CA ASP A 412 32.06 -1.90 -6.99
C ASP A 412 33.04 -1.33 -8.02
N SER A 413 33.10 -1.90 -9.22
CA SER A 413 34.04 -1.49 -10.28
C SER A 413 33.41 -0.62 -11.37
N THR A 414 32.15 -0.89 -11.76
CA THR A 414 31.47 -0.18 -12.85
C THR A 414 30.38 0.80 -12.40
N GLY A 415 29.88 0.67 -11.16
CA GLY A 415 28.82 1.54 -10.64
C GLY A 415 27.48 1.41 -11.39
N ARG A 416 26.58 2.38 -11.18
CA ARG A 416 25.22 2.42 -11.76
C ARG A 416 25.22 3.03 -13.16
N THR A 417 24.33 2.58 -14.04
CA THR A 417 24.31 2.99 -15.46
C THR A 417 23.59 4.31 -15.71
N SER A 418 22.60 4.65 -14.86
CA SER A 418 21.88 5.92 -14.90
C SER A 418 21.69 6.51 -13.51
N GLU A 419 21.64 7.84 -13.37
CA GLU A 419 21.36 8.48 -12.08
C GLU A 419 19.88 8.37 -11.68
N ARG A 420 18.96 8.21 -12.63
CA ARG A 420 17.51 8.29 -12.43
C ARG A 420 16.73 7.16 -13.12
N ARG A 421 15.55 6.85 -12.59
CA ARG A 421 14.50 6.06 -13.26
C ARG A 421 13.83 6.89 -14.37
N SER A 422 13.30 6.23 -15.41
CA SER A 422 12.79 6.88 -16.63
C SER A 422 11.44 7.61 -16.47
N ASP A 423 10.65 7.27 -15.44
CA ASP A 423 9.25 7.66 -15.21
C ASP A 423 9.05 8.56 -13.97
N PHE A 424 10.11 9.24 -13.54
CA PHE A 424 10.19 10.00 -12.29
C PHE A 424 9.02 10.96 -12.04
N ALA A 425 8.44 11.58 -13.08
CA ALA A 425 7.35 12.55 -12.92
C ALA A 425 5.97 11.89 -12.70
N GLU A 426 5.79 10.65 -13.16
CA GLU A 426 4.47 10.00 -13.28
C GLU A 426 4.08 9.25 -11.99
N VAL A 427 5.05 8.68 -11.27
CA VAL A 427 4.79 7.88 -10.06
C VAL A 427 4.48 8.74 -8.85
N TYR A 428 5.03 9.96 -8.76
CA TYR A 428 5.12 10.64 -7.48
C TYR A 428 4.16 11.82 -7.27
N GLY A 429 3.41 12.26 -8.30
CA GLY A 429 2.32 13.23 -8.18
C GLY A 429 2.75 14.69 -7.97
N ASP A 430 1.78 15.57 -7.64
CA ASP A 430 1.95 17.01 -7.49
C ASP A 430 2.72 17.39 -6.20
N TRP A 431 3.99 17.73 -6.38
CA TRP A 431 4.98 17.94 -5.33
C TRP A 431 4.74 19.16 -4.44
N GLN A 432 3.99 20.16 -4.92
CA GLN A 432 3.74 21.38 -4.15
C GLN A 432 2.78 21.15 -2.97
N ALA A 433 1.90 20.15 -3.05
CA ALA A 433 0.92 19.85 -2.00
C ALA A 433 1.48 19.01 -0.83
N ILE A 434 2.66 18.41 -0.98
CA ILE A 434 3.27 17.52 0.04
C ILE A 434 4.15 18.30 1.02
N GLY A 435 4.74 19.42 0.58
CA GLY A 435 5.63 20.25 1.41
C GLY A 435 4.93 20.94 2.60
N GLU A 436 3.61 21.09 2.55
CA GLU A 436 2.82 21.75 3.60
C GLU A 436 2.55 20.85 4.83
N ALA A 437 2.90 19.56 4.78
CA ALA A 437 2.66 18.57 5.84
C ALA A 437 3.88 18.24 6.74
N VAL A 438 4.97 19.01 6.66
CA VAL A 438 6.20 18.77 7.45
C VAL A 438 6.22 19.66 8.70
N PRO A 439 6.14 19.10 9.94
CA PRO A 439 6.19 19.91 11.16
C PRO A 439 7.59 20.46 11.45
N ALA A 440 7.66 21.68 11.98
CA ALA A 440 8.89 22.30 12.46
C ALA A 440 9.30 21.76 13.86
N PRO A 441 10.61 21.70 14.18
CA PRO A 441 11.10 21.12 15.43
C PRO A 441 10.83 22.03 16.64
N PRO A 442 10.52 21.47 17.83
CA PRO A 442 10.47 22.24 19.06
C PRO A 442 11.88 22.61 19.56
N PRO A 443 12.04 23.72 20.31
CA PRO A 443 13.30 24.11 20.94
C PRO A 443 13.56 23.28 22.19
N ARG A 444 14.83 23.21 22.61
CA ARG A 444 15.31 22.28 23.63
C ARG A 444 15.76 22.98 24.92
N LEU A 445 15.51 22.32 26.06
CA LEU A 445 15.83 22.73 27.42
C LEU A 445 16.87 21.78 28.04
N ASP A 446 17.95 22.32 28.61
CA ASP A 446 19.07 21.54 29.18
C ASP A 446 18.74 20.89 30.55
N ALA A 447 17.72 21.39 31.28
CA ALA A 447 17.32 20.85 32.59
C ALA A 447 16.69 19.45 32.51
N ASP A 448 16.06 19.13 31.37
CA ASP A 448 15.31 17.88 31.18
C ASP A 448 16.22 16.67 30.94
N VAL A 449 17.39 16.89 30.32
CA VAL A 449 18.38 15.83 30.07
C VAL A 449 18.92 15.27 31.38
N ALA A 450 19.30 16.14 32.32
CA ALA A 450 19.81 15.73 33.62
C ALA A 450 18.76 14.95 34.44
N ALA A 451 17.48 15.34 34.34
CA ALA A 451 16.39 14.60 34.98
C ALA A 451 16.17 13.23 34.35
N ALA A 452 16.20 13.15 33.01
CA ALA A 452 16.10 11.89 32.28
C ALA A 452 17.28 10.95 32.55
N LEU A 453 18.51 11.47 32.64
CA LEU A 453 19.71 10.70 32.98
C LEU A 453 19.63 10.07 34.38
N ARG A 454 19.09 10.78 35.38
CA ARG A 454 18.87 10.21 36.73
C ARG A 454 17.91 9.02 36.68
N VAL A 455 16.79 9.17 35.97
CA VAL A 455 15.82 8.08 35.80
C VAL A 455 16.45 6.90 35.05
N ALA A 456 17.19 7.19 33.97
CA ALA A 456 17.86 6.17 33.18
C ALA A 456 18.96 5.43 33.98
N GLY A 457 19.66 6.11 34.90
CA GLY A 457 20.67 5.50 35.76
C GLY A 457 20.10 4.48 36.73
N ASP A 458 18.93 4.74 37.29
CA ASP A 458 18.28 3.83 38.24
C ASP A 458 17.44 2.75 37.54
N ARG A 459 16.70 3.14 36.50
CA ARG A 459 15.72 2.30 35.79
C ARG A 459 15.66 2.68 34.29
N PRO A 460 16.63 2.24 33.46
CA PRO A 460 16.72 2.62 32.05
C PRO A 460 15.41 2.43 31.27
N ALA A 461 14.76 1.28 31.46
CA ALA A 461 13.54 0.89 30.77
C ALA A 461 12.26 1.66 31.19
N ALA A 462 12.35 2.55 32.20
CA ALA A 462 11.25 3.31 32.76
C ALA A 462 11.15 4.76 32.23
N LEU A 463 11.96 5.10 31.22
CA LEU A 463 11.93 6.40 30.56
C LEU A 463 10.55 6.67 29.91
N THR A 464 9.98 7.83 30.23
CA THR A 464 8.80 8.37 29.54
C THR A 464 9.17 8.85 28.13
N ALA A 465 8.17 9.10 27.27
CA ALA A 465 8.40 9.62 25.93
C ALA A 465 9.15 10.97 25.95
N ASP A 466 8.78 11.89 26.84
CA ASP A 466 9.43 13.19 26.96
C ASP A 466 10.88 13.08 27.44
N GLN A 467 11.15 12.17 28.39
CA GLN A 467 12.51 11.91 28.85
C GLN A 467 13.36 11.27 27.76
N ALA A 468 12.84 10.27 27.04
CA ALA A 468 13.54 9.67 25.91
C ALA A 468 13.78 10.69 24.79
N LEU A 469 12.83 11.60 24.54
CA LEU A 469 12.99 12.70 23.59
C LEU A 469 14.08 13.69 24.04
N ALA A 470 14.13 14.00 25.34
CA ALA A 470 15.19 14.81 25.95
C ALA A 470 16.56 14.12 25.89
N LEU A 471 16.68 12.80 25.92
CA LEU A 471 17.96 12.13 25.72
C LEU A 471 18.34 12.07 24.23
N ILE A 472 17.40 11.69 23.37
CA ILE A 472 17.68 11.37 21.96
C ILE A 472 18.03 12.60 21.13
N THR A 473 17.71 13.78 21.62
CA THR A 473 18.07 15.02 20.94
C THR A 473 19.37 15.66 21.51
N ALA A 474 19.97 15.12 22.60
CA ALA A 474 21.05 15.77 23.37
C ALA A 474 22.33 16.05 22.56
N SER A 475 23.13 17.04 22.93
CA SER A 475 24.33 17.44 22.17
C SER A 475 25.48 17.83 23.09
N GLY A 476 26.72 17.77 22.57
CA GLY A 476 27.91 18.13 23.35
C GLY A 476 28.06 17.26 24.59
N ALA A 477 28.40 17.88 25.73
CA ALA A 477 28.65 17.18 26.99
C ALA A 477 27.44 16.36 27.48
N ASP A 478 26.22 16.82 27.20
CA ASP A 478 25.01 16.08 27.54
C ASP A 478 24.92 14.76 26.78
N LEU A 479 25.23 14.77 25.47
CA LEU A 479 25.27 13.54 24.67
C LEU A 479 26.38 12.60 25.14
N ASP A 480 27.53 13.14 25.54
CA ASP A 480 28.62 12.34 26.07
C ASP A 480 28.20 11.62 27.36
N ALA A 481 27.42 12.28 28.23
CA ALA A 481 26.83 11.65 29.41
C ALA A 481 25.79 10.57 29.05
N VAL A 482 24.95 10.79 28.03
CA VAL A 482 24.01 9.76 27.53
C VAL A 482 24.77 8.53 27.02
N CYS A 483 25.80 8.73 26.20
CA CYS A 483 26.62 7.65 25.67
C CYS A 483 27.35 6.87 26.77
N ALA A 484 27.91 7.57 27.76
CA ALA A 484 28.59 6.94 28.89
C ALA A 484 27.64 6.03 29.69
N LEU A 485 26.45 6.54 30.03
CA LEU A 485 25.44 5.74 30.71
C LEU A 485 24.98 4.55 29.86
N ALA A 486 24.78 4.74 28.55
CA ALA A 486 24.42 3.65 27.65
C ALA A 486 25.53 2.58 27.56
N ASP A 487 26.80 2.97 27.61
CA ASP A 487 27.92 2.03 27.63
C ASP A 487 28.00 1.23 28.94
N ASP A 488 27.73 1.88 30.08
CA ASP A 488 27.62 1.21 31.39
C ASP A 488 26.47 0.19 31.38
N VAL A 489 25.28 0.60 30.92
CA VAL A 489 24.12 -0.30 30.78
C VAL A 489 24.41 -1.45 29.82
N ARG A 490 25.12 -1.19 28.72
CA ARG A 490 25.57 -2.25 27.80
C ARG A 490 26.50 -3.22 28.52
N ARG A 491 27.49 -2.73 29.26
CA ARG A 491 28.44 -3.57 30.00
C ARG A 491 27.73 -4.45 31.02
N ASP A 492 26.74 -3.92 31.72
CA ASP A 492 25.93 -4.69 32.66
C ASP A 492 25.03 -5.74 31.97
N THR A 493 24.59 -5.45 30.74
CA THR A 493 23.71 -6.36 29.98
C THR A 493 24.48 -7.48 29.27
N VAL A 494 25.58 -7.16 28.59
CA VAL A 494 26.30 -8.10 27.68
C VAL A 494 27.82 -8.15 27.89
N GLY A 495 28.37 -7.36 28.81
CA GLY A 495 29.80 -7.32 29.10
C GLY A 495 30.66 -6.62 28.04
N ASP A 496 31.93 -7.01 27.96
CA ASP A 496 32.94 -6.43 27.06
C ASP A 496 33.03 -7.08 25.68
N VAL A 497 32.23 -8.13 25.46
CA VAL A 497 32.17 -8.83 24.18
C VAL A 497 31.37 -7.99 23.19
N VAL A 498 31.89 -7.86 21.97
CA VAL A 498 31.16 -7.31 20.82
C VAL A 498 31.09 -8.39 19.76
N THR A 499 29.88 -8.65 19.27
CA THR A 499 29.61 -9.76 18.37
C THR A 499 29.59 -9.35 16.90
N TYR A 500 29.77 -10.35 16.04
CA TYR A 500 29.52 -10.27 14.60
C TYR A 500 29.10 -11.65 14.07
N VAL A 501 28.41 -11.69 12.94
CA VAL A 501 28.04 -12.92 12.24
C VAL A 501 28.82 -13.06 10.93
N VAL A 502 29.16 -14.29 10.54
CA VAL A 502 29.65 -14.57 9.19
C VAL A 502 28.45 -14.94 8.34
N ASN A 503 28.06 -14.05 7.44
CA ASN A 503 26.83 -14.18 6.65
C ASN A 503 27.01 -13.75 5.19
N ARG A 504 26.08 -14.21 4.35
CA ARG A 504 25.86 -13.72 2.99
C ARG A 504 24.48 -13.10 2.84
N ASN A 505 24.38 -11.91 2.26
CA ASN A 505 23.10 -11.40 1.77
C ASN A 505 22.83 -11.98 0.38
N ILE A 506 21.61 -12.47 0.15
CA ILE A 506 21.15 -12.89 -1.18
C ILE A 506 19.95 -12.02 -1.55
N ASN A 507 20.18 -11.12 -2.50
CA ASN A 507 19.11 -10.31 -3.07
C ASN A 507 18.52 -10.97 -4.32
N PHE A 508 17.52 -11.85 -4.15
CA PHE A 508 17.02 -12.73 -5.23
C PHE A 508 16.37 -11.98 -6.41
N THR A 509 15.89 -10.76 -6.23
CA THR A 509 15.49 -9.86 -7.32
C THR A 509 15.54 -8.41 -6.85
N ASN A 510 15.81 -7.48 -7.75
CA ASN A 510 15.61 -6.05 -7.52
C ASN A 510 14.38 -5.48 -8.26
N VAL A 511 13.62 -6.33 -8.97
CA VAL A 511 12.37 -5.96 -9.62
C VAL A 511 11.30 -5.68 -8.57
N CYS A 512 10.80 -4.44 -8.51
CA CYS A 512 9.89 -4.03 -7.44
C CYS A 512 8.93 -2.94 -7.87
N TYR A 513 7.63 -3.16 -7.64
CA TYR A 513 6.56 -2.25 -8.06
C TYR A 513 5.87 -1.54 -6.88
N THR A 514 6.38 -1.69 -5.65
CA THR A 514 5.86 -1.00 -4.46
C THR A 514 6.01 0.53 -4.52
N GLY A 515 7.03 1.03 -5.24
CA GLY A 515 7.21 2.48 -5.45
C GLY A 515 7.76 3.25 -4.23
N CYS A 516 8.62 2.65 -3.42
CA CYS A 516 9.25 3.33 -2.28
C CYS A 516 10.12 4.52 -2.74
N ARG A 517 9.77 5.74 -2.31
CA ARG A 517 10.44 6.99 -2.69
C ARG A 517 11.86 7.12 -2.15
N PHE A 518 12.21 6.34 -1.12
CA PHE A 518 13.57 6.32 -0.54
C PHE A 518 14.47 5.21 -1.13
N CYS A 519 13.90 4.25 -1.84
CA CYS A 519 14.61 3.05 -2.27
C CYS A 519 15.28 3.26 -3.62
N ALA A 520 16.61 3.15 -3.66
CA ALA A 520 17.39 3.17 -4.90
C ALA A 520 17.64 1.77 -5.49
N PHE A 521 17.26 0.72 -4.75
CA PHE A 521 17.43 -0.68 -5.15
C PHE A 521 16.33 -1.15 -6.12
N ALA A 522 15.10 -0.69 -5.94
CA ALA A 522 13.96 -1.07 -6.76
C ALA A 522 14.13 -0.65 -8.23
N GLN A 523 13.98 -1.61 -9.15
CA GLN A 523 13.96 -1.42 -10.60
C GLN A 523 12.62 -1.90 -11.18
N ARG A 524 12.17 -1.28 -12.27
CA ARG A 524 11.15 -1.88 -13.15
C ARG A 524 11.81 -2.96 -13.99
N ARG A 525 11.04 -3.95 -14.44
CA ARG A 525 11.59 -5.05 -15.25
C ARG A 525 12.27 -4.58 -16.54
N THR A 526 11.87 -3.42 -17.06
CA THR A 526 12.43 -2.79 -18.27
C THR A 526 13.68 -1.96 -18.01
N ASP A 527 14.06 -1.74 -16.74
CA ASP A 527 15.21 -0.90 -16.41
C ASP A 527 16.52 -1.66 -16.67
N ALA A 528 17.56 -0.93 -17.08
CA ALA A 528 18.84 -1.51 -17.49
C ALA A 528 19.63 -2.20 -16.35
N ASP A 529 19.27 -1.89 -15.11
CA ASP A 529 19.89 -2.44 -13.90
C ASP A 529 18.97 -3.49 -13.22
N ALA A 530 17.84 -3.86 -13.84
CA ALA A 530 16.92 -4.87 -13.33
C ALA A 530 17.53 -6.28 -13.41
N TYR A 531 17.26 -7.14 -12.42
CA TYR A 531 17.63 -8.56 -12.45
C TYR A 531 16.74 -9.42 -11.53
N SER A 532 16.68 -10.71 -11.83
CA SER A 532 16.15 -11.78 -10.97
C SER A 532 17.05 -13.00 -11.06
N LEU A 533 17.42 -13.58 -9.91
CA LEU A 533 18.24 -14.80 -9.82
C LEU A 533 17.40 -16.06 -10.04
N SER A 534 17.96 -17.11 -10.61
CA SER A 534 17.32 -18.43 -10.63
C SER A 534 17.43 -19.16 -9.28
N LEU A 535 16.64 -20.22 -9.07
CA LEU A 535 16.75 -21.06 -7.88
C LEU A 535 18.14 -21.71 -7.75
N GLU A 536 18.73 -22.13 -8.88
CA GLU A 536 20.09 -22.69 -8.94
C GLU A 536 21.11 -21.64 -8.47
N GLN A 537 21.03 -20.42 -8.99
CA GLN A 537 21.90 -19.31 -8.61
C GLN A 537 21.78 -18.91 -7.13
N VAL A 538 20.60 -19.08 -6.53
CA VAL A 538 20.39 -18.86 -5.09
C VAL A 538 21.02 -19.99 -4.28
N GLY A 539 20.84 -21.23 -4.71
CA GLY A 539 21.47 -22.41 -4.09
C GLY A 539 22.99 -22.37 -4.15
N GLU A 540 23.57 -22.04 -5.31
CA GLU A 540 25.00 -21.85 -5.50
C GLU A 540 25.54 -20.86 -4.46
N ARG A 541 25.04 -19.62 -4.43
CA ARG A 541 25.47 -18.59 -3.46
C ARG A 541 25.40 -19.02 -2.01
N ALA A 542 24.37 -19.81 -1.64
CA ALA A 542 24.24 -20.37 -0.30
C ALA A 542 25.33 -21.41 0.00
N SER A 543 25.63 -22.30 -0.96
CA SER A 543 26.72 -23.27 -0.86
C SER A 543 28.08 -22.58 -0.73
N GLU A 544 28.35 -21.59 -1.59
CA GLU A 544 29.60 -20.82 -1.56
C GLU A 544 29.79 -20.12 -0.19
N ALA A 545 28.72 -19.52 0.35
CA ALA A 545 28.74 -18.89 1.67
C ALA A 545 29.06 -19.91 2.77
N TRP A 546 28.41 -21.07 2.71
CA TRP A 546 28.65 -22.16 3.65
C TRP A 546 30.10 -22.64 3.59
N ASP A 547 30.67 -22.82 2.40
CA ASP A 547 32.05 -23.32 2.24
C ASP A 547 33.10 -22.39 2.87
N ILE A 548 32.83 -21.08 2.90
CA ILE A 548 33.70 -20.09 3.55
C ILE A 548 33.32 -19.78 5.01
N GLY A 549 32.47 -20.61 5.61
CA GLY A 549 32.16 -20.59 7.03
C GLY A 549 31.01 -19.68 7.45
N ALA A 550 30.13 -19.28 6.51
CA ALA A 550 28.91 -18.59 6.87
C ALA A 550 28.01 -19.49 7.74
N THR A 551 27.41 -18.87 8.75
CA THR A 551 26.37 -19.49 9.59
C THR A 551 24.99 -18.95 9.26
N GLU A 552 24.90 -17.89 8.45
CA GLU A 552 23.67 -17.21 8.10
C GLU A 552 23.61 -16.85 6.61
N VAL A 553 22.46 -17.06 6.01
CA VAL A 553 22.05 -16.43 4.75
C VAL A 553 20.91 -15.46 5.05
N CYS A 554 21.12 -14.18 4.77
CA CYS A 554 20.08 -13.15 4.86
C CYS A 554 19.47 -12.92 3.48
N MET A 555 18.20 -13.30 3.26
CA MET A 555 17.59 -13.32 1.93
C MET A 555 16.37 -12.40 1.82
N GLN A 556 16.42 -11.44 0.87
CA GLN A 556 15.40 -10.42 0.66
C GLN A 556 15.35 -9.95 -0.80
N GLY A 557 14.20 -9.55 -1.33
CA GLY A 557 14.08 -9.09 -2.71
C GLY A 557 13.00 -8.04 -2.94
N GLY A 558 12.87 -7.63 -4.20
CA GLY A 558 11.81 -6.78 -4.67
C GLY A 558 10.44 -7.47 -4.73
N ILE A 559 9.37 -6.67 -4.72
CA ILE A 559 7.99 -7.15 -4.89
C ILE A 559 7.65 -7.17 -6.39
N ASP A 560 8.08 -8.22 -7.08
CA ASP A 560 7.85 -8.44 -8.52
C ASP A 560 6.41 -8.98 -8.75
N PRO A 561 5.54 -8.28 -9.50
CA PRO A 561 4.19 -8.70 -9.92
C PRO A 561 4.11 -10.10 -10.53
N GLN A 562 5.19 -10.58 -11.18
CA GLN A 562 5.23 -11.84 -11.90
C GLN A 562 5.79 -13.02 -11.11
N LEU A 563 6.35 -12.79 -9.91
CA LEU A 563 6.70 -13.89 -9.01
C LEU A 563 5.44 -14.57 -8.49
N SER A 564 5.37 -15.89 -8.67
CA SER A 564 4.31 -16.70 -8.08
C SER A 564 4.37 -16.64 -6.55
N GLY A 565 3.23 -16.89 -5.88
CA GLY A 565 3.21 -16.94 -4.41
C GLY A 565 4.11 -18.03 -3.83
N ALA A 566 4.21 -19.17 -4.52
CA ALA A 566 5.06 -20.30 -4.11
C ALA A 566 6.56 -20.04 -4.27
N ALA A 567 6.97 -19.07 -5.09
CA ALA A 567 8.39 -18.78 -5.34
C ALA A 567 9.18 -18.48 -4.05
N TYR A 568 8.56 -17.85 -3.05
CA TYR A 568 9.17 -17.64 -1.73
C TYR A 568 9.46 -18.97 -1.01
N LEU A 569 8.57 -19.96 -1.11
CA LEU A 569 8.81 -21.26 -0.49
C LEU A 569 9.90 -22.03 -1.25
N ASP A 570 9.92 -21.93 -2.58
CA ASP A 570 10.93 -22.60 -3.42
C ASP A 570 12.33 -22.02 -3.24
N LEU A 571 12.46 -20.70 -3.07
CA LEU A 571 13.71 -20.03 -2.72
C LEU A 571 14.28 -20.54 -1.39
N ALA A 572 13.44 -20.67 -0.36
CA ALA A 572 13.86 -21.18 0.94
C ALA A 572 14.34 -22.63 0.84
N ARG A 573 13.61 -23.47 0.10
CA ARG A 573 14.00 -24.87 -0.17
C ARG A 573 15.32 -24.94 -0.94
N ALA A 574 15.53 -24.08 -1.93
CA ALA A 574 16.77 -24.06 -2.71
C ALA A 574 17.99 -23.79 -1.81
N VAL A 575 17.88 -22.83 -0.88
CA VAL A 575 18.94 -22.57 0.11
C VAL A 575 19.17 -23.80 0.99
N LYS A 576 18.13 -24.42 1.54
CA LYS A 576 18.28 -25.60 2.41
C LYS A 576 18.74 -26.86 1.70
N VAL A 577 18.47 -27.02 0.41
CA VAL A 577 19.02 -28.12 -0.37
C VAL A 577 20.53 -27.94 -0.56
N ALA A 578 20.99 -26.71 -0.83
CA ALA A 578 22.39 -26.42 -1.07
C ALA A 578 23.22 -26.35 0.23
N ALA A 579 22.66 -25.80 1.30
CA ALA A 579 23.29 -25.66 2.61
C ALA A 579 22.28 -25.98 3.74
N PRO A 580 22.05 -27.26 4.07
CA PRO A 580 21.00 -27.67 5.01
C PRO A 580 21.11 -27.06 6.41
N ASP A 581 22.35 -26.88 6.88
CA ASP A 581 22.64 -26.44 8.25
C ASP A 581 22.83 -24.91 8.35
N VAL A 582 22.74 -24.15 7.25
CA VAL A 582 22.84 -22.69 7.30
C VAL A 582 21.55 -22.09 7.86
N HIS A 583 21.66 -21.10 8.75
CA HIS A 583 20.49 -20.38 9.25
C HIS A 583 19.93 -19.46 8.16
N LEU A 584 18.68 -19.65 7.77
CA LEU A 584 18.01 -18.83 6.77
C LEU A 584 17.22 -17.71 7.44
N HIS A 585 17.78 -16.50 7.38
CA HIS A 585 17.15 -15.27 7.82
C HIS A 585 16.44 -14.60 6.64
N ALA A 586 15.17 -14.90 6.41
CA ALA A 586 14.49 -14.55 5.16
C ALA A 586 13.14 -13.86 5.32
N TYR A 587 12.85 -13.01 4.34
CA TYR A 587 11.60 -12.29 4.11
C TYR A 587 11.26 -11.19 5.11
N SER A 588 11.25 -9.96 4.60
CA SER A 588 10.63 -8.83 5.28
C SER A 588 9.14 -9.05 5.50
N PRO A 589 8.51 -8.38 6.47
CA PRO A 589 7.06 -8.39 6.62
C PRO A 589 6.28 -8.00 5.36
N MET A 590 6.86 -7.17 4.47
CA MET A 590 6.23 -6.86 3.18
C MET A 590 6.19 -8.07 2.24
N GLU A 591 7.27 -8.85 2.20
CA GLU A 591 7.35 -10.07 1.39
C GLU A 591 6.43 -11.16 1.96
N VAL A 592 6.33 -11.28 3.29
CA VAL A 592 5.36 -12.17 3.95
C VAL A 592 3.93 -11.83 3.56
N VAL A 593 3.53 -10.56 3.65
CA VAL A 593 2.19 -10.11 3.25
C VAL A 593 1.94 -10.37 1.77
N ASN A 594 2.93 -10.10 0.92
CA ASN A 594 2.81 -10.33 -0.52
C ASN A 594 2.68 -11.83 -0.86
N GLY A 595 3.51 -12.69 -0.27
CA GLY A 595 3.46 -14.14 -0.43
C GLY A 595 2.13 -14.72 0.06
N ALA A 596 1.69 -14.34 1.26
CA ALA A 596 0.41 -14.76 1.84
C ALA A 596 -0.77 -14.32 0.95
N ALA A 597 -0.79 -13.05 0.50
CA ALA A 597 -1.86 -12.55 -0.36
C ALA A 597 -1.92 -13.27 -1.71
N ARG A 598 -0.77 -13.58 -2.31
CA ARG A 598 -0.69 -14.30 -3.59
C ARG A 598 -1.17 -15.73 -3.51
N MET A 599 -0.75 -16.44 -2.47
CA MET A 599 -1.20 -17.81 -2.22
C MET A 599 -2.62 -17.87 -1.64
N ALA A 600 -3.27 -16.71 -1.44
CA ALA A 600 -4.55 -16.57 -0.73
C ALA A 600 -4.56 -17.18 0.68
N LEU A 601 -3.39 -17.25 1.34
CA LEU A 601 -3.24 -17.80 2.68
C LEU A 601 -3.35 -16.73 3.77
N PRO A 602 -3.86 -17.07 4.96
CA PRO A 602 -3.61 -16.29 6.17
C PRO A 602 -2.10 -16.15 6.46
N ILE A 603 -1.70 -15.06 7.10
CA ILE A 603 -0.28 -14.81 7.45
C ILE A 603 0.31 -15.96 8.26
N ALA A 604 -0.46 -16.51 9.21
CA ALA A 604 0.00 -17.62 10.05
C ALA A 604 0.29 -18.90 9.26
N GLU A 605 -0.53 -19.21 8.26
CA GLU A 605 -0.34 -20.39 7.40
C GLU A 605 0.84 -20.20 6.46
N PHE A 606 0.97 -19.02 5.85
CA PHE A 606 2.14 -18.71 5.03
C PHE A 606 3.45 -18.80 5.83
N LEU A 607 3.49 -18.24 7.04
CA LEU A 607 4.66 -18.31 7.92
C LEU A 607 4.97 -19.75 8.36
N THR A 608 3.94 -20.57 8.59
CA THR A 608 4.11 -21.99 8.89
C THR A 608 4.73 -22.72 7.70
N ALA A 609 4.21 -22.50 6.50
CA ALA A 609 4.76 -23.07 5.26
C ALA A 609 6.18 -22.57 4.98
N ALA A 610 6.49 -21.30 5.26
CA ALA A 610 7.83 -20.73 5.13
C ALA A 610 8.82 -21.40 6.08
N ARG A 611 8.43 -21.63 7.35
CA ARG A 611 9.24 -22.37 8.33
C ARG A 611 9.48 -23.82 7.88
N GLU A 612 8.45 -24.50 7.39
CA GLU A 612 8.57 -25.86 6.84
C GLU A 612 9.45 -25.93 5.59
N ALA A 613 9.46 -24.86 4.78
CA ALA A 613 10.34 -24.72 3.63
C ALA A 613 11.79 -24.39 4.02
N GLY A 614 12.05 -24.03 5.28
CA GLY A 614 13.39 -23.81 5.81
C GLY A 614 13.69 -22.41 6.33
N VAL A 615 12.71 -21.51 6.44
CA VAL A 615 12.95 -20.18 7.03
C VAL A 615 13.08 -20.30 8.56
N ASP A 616 14.23 -19.92 9.09
CA ASP A 616 14.53 -20.04 10.52
C ASP A 616 14.19 -18.76 11.31
N SER A 617 14.20 -17.60 10.64
CA SER A 617 13.90 -16.29 11.26
C SER A 617 13.58 -15.23 10.21
N LEU A 618 12.95 -14.12 10.61
CA LEU A 618 12.59 -13.03 9.68
C LEU A 618 13.38 -11.74 9.95
N PRO A 619 13.89 -11.07 8.91
CA PRO A 619 14.40 -9.71 9.03
C PRO A 619 13.31 -8.72 9.43
N GLY A 620 13.58 -7.89 10.43
CA GLY A 620 12.72 -6.78 10.87
C GLY A 620 12.65 -5.60 9.91
N THR A 621 13.06 -5.77 8.66
CA THR A 621 13.05 -4.72 7.64
C THR A 621 11.61 -4.35 7.26
N ALA A 622 11.44 -3.45 6.30
CA ALA A 622 10.15 -2.83 5.97
C ALA A 622 9.52 -2.00 7.11
N ALA A 623 10.16 -1.92 8.29
CA ALA A 623 9.75 -1.09 9.41
C ALA A 623 10.01 0.40 9.16
N GLU A 624 11.18 0.77 8.63
CA GLU A 624 11.63 2.17 8.49
C GLU A 624 11.33 3.00 9.74
N ILE A 625 10.30 3.84 9.69
CA ILE A 625 9.60 4.37 10.85
C ILE A 625 8.21 3.73 10.88
N LEU A 626 7.82 3.19 12.04
CA LEU A 626 6.49 2.64 12.30
C LEU A 626 5.51 3.76 12.67
N ASP A 627 5.37 4.71 11.75
CA ASP A 627 4.46 5.86 11.80
C ASP A 627 3.84 6.01 10.40
N ASP A 628 2.51 5.90 10.30
CA ASP A 628 1.84 5.83 9.01
C ASP A 628 1.95 7.13 8.18
N ASP A 629 2.15 8.29 8.82
CA ASP A 629 2.34 9.56 8.13
C ASP A 629 3.75 9.65 7.53
N VAL A 630 4.78 9.25 8.30
CA VAL A 630 6.15 9.13 7.77
C VAL A 630 6.21 8.08 6.66
N ARG A 631 5.58 6.91 6.86
CA ARG A 631 5.54 5.83 5.85
C ARG A 631 4.88 6.29 4.56
N TRP A 632 3.80 7.07 4.66
CA TRP A 632 3.14 7.64 3.48
C TRP A 632 4.06 8.56 2.67
N VAL A 633 4.88 9.39 3.34
CA VAL A 633 5.89 10.20 2.63
C VAL A 633 6.94 9.31 1.98
N LEU A 634 7.38 8.26 2.67
CA LEU A 634 8.37 7.32 2.17
C LEU A 634 7.88 6.47 1.00
N THR A 635 6.58 6.15 0.87
CA THR A 635 6.08 5.18 -0.12
C THR A 635 4.56 5.19 -0.25
N LYS A 636 4.04 4.96 -1.47
CA LYS A 636 2.60 4.83 -1.70
C LYS A 636 2.05 3.43 -1.39
N GLY A 637 2.83 2.36 -1.58
CA GLY A 637 2.32 0.98 -1.63
C GLY A 637 2.81 0.05 -0.52
N LYS A 638 3.41 0.56 0.55
CA LYS A 638 3.98 -0.27 1.62
C LYS A 638 2.96 -0.56 2.72
N LEU A 639 3.07 -1.73 3.34
CA LEU A 639 2.15 -2.18 4.40
C LEU A 639 2.01 -1.14 5.54
N PRO A 640 0.80 -0.90 6.07
CA PRO A 640 0.58 -0.06 7.25
C PRO A 640 1.30 -0.59 8.48
N THR A 641 1.52 0.27 9.48
CA THR A 641 2.17 -0.10 10.75
C THR A 641 1.46 -1.26 11.45
N ALA A 642 0.13 -1.26 11.45
CA ALA A 642 -0.67 -2.33 12.04
C ALA A 642 -0.41 -3.71 11.40
N GLN A 643 -0.23 -3.74 10.07
CA GLN A 643 0.04 -5.00 9.37
C GLN A 643 1.48 -5.49 9.58
N TRP A 644 2.44 -4.56 9.71
CA TRP A 644 3.81 -4.93 10.11
C TRP A 644 3.80 -5.58 11.50
N ILE A 645 3.07 -5.00 12.45
CA ILE A 645 2.90 -5.55 13.81
C ILE A 645 2.25 -6.94 13.76
N GLU A 646 1.20 -7.10 12.95
CA GLU A 646 0.50 -8.39 12.79
C GLU A 646 1.45 -9.50 12.33
N VAL A 647 2.27 -9.24 11.31
CA VAL A 647 3.27 -10.22 10.82
C VAL A 647 4.25 -10.60 11.92
N VAL A 648 4.83 -9.61 12.60
CA VAL A 648 5.86 -9.84 13.62
C VAL A 648 5.30 -10.60 14.82
N GLN A 649 4.15 -10.18 15.36
CA GLN A 649 3.50 -10.89 16.46
C GLN A 649 3.08 -12.31 16.05
N THR A 650 2.66 -12.51 14.80
CA THR A 650 2.32 -13.86 14.28
C THR A 650 3.55 -14.74 14.19
N ALA A 651 4.67 -14.22 13.67
CA ALA A 651 5.94 -14.93 13.63
C ALA A 651 6.37 -15.36 15.04
N HIS A 652 6.31 -14.46 16.03
CA HIS A 652 6.67 -14.76 17.41
C HIS A 652 5.76 -15.82 18.03
N ARG A 653 4.44 -15.78 17.80
CA ARG A 653 3.49 -16.83 18.25
C ARG A 653 3.79 -18.20 17.64
N LEU A 654 4.35 -18.23 16.43
CA LEU A 654 4.78 -19.46 15.76
C LEU A 654 6.20 -19.89 16.16
N GLY A 655 6.84 -19.19 17.10
CA GLY A 655 8.20 -19.48 17.54
C GLY A 655 9.28 -19.11 16.52
N ILE A 656 8.95 -18.25 15.55
CA ILE A 656 9.90 -17.76 14.55
C ILE A 656 10.47 -16.42 15.05
N PRO A 657 11.76 -16.35 15.44
CA PRO A 657 12.37 -15.12 15.91
C PRO A 657 12.49 -14.09 14.78
N THR A 658 12.49 -12.82 15.14
CA THR A 658 12.67 -11.72 14.18
C THR A 658 13.71 -10.72 14.66
N THR A 659 14.33 -9.99 13.73
CA THR A 659 15.09 -8.80 14.10
C THR A 659 14.15 -7.60 14.15
N SER A 660 14.59 -6.47 14.70
CA SER A 660 13.84 -5.21 14.66
C SER A 660 14.70 -4.12 14.04
N THR A 661 14.16 -3.30 13.15
CA THR A 661 14.95 -2.28 12.44
C THR A 661 14.29 -0.92 12.48
N MET A 662 15.09 0.15 12.45
CA MET A 662 14.60 1.51 12.29
C MET A 662 15.48 2.26 11.29
N MET A 663 14.94 2.58 10.12
CA MET A 663 15.62 3.50 9.20
C MET A 663 15.37 4.93 9.65
N TYR A 664 16.44 5.70 9.88
CA TYR A 664 16.32 7.04 10.45
C TYR A 664 17.18 8.09 9.76
N GLY A 665 16.82 9.37 9.94
CA GLY A 665 17.58 10.50 9.40
C GLY A 665 17.13 10.95 8.01
N HIS A 666 15.86 10.71 7.68
CA HIS A 666 15.23 11.14 6.43
C HIS A 666 14.24 12.28 6.71
N VAL A 667 12.97 12.12 6.33
CA VAL A 667 11.86 13.05 6.61
C VAL A 667 11.33 12.96 8.06
N ASP A 668 11.85 12.00 8.82
CA ASP A 668 11.48 11.73 10.19
C ASP A 668 12.05 12.77 11.16
N GLN A 669 11.62 12.65 12.41
CA GLN A 669 11.97 13.57 13.49
C GLN A 669 12.24 12.76 14.75
N PRO A 670 12.95 13.32 15.73
CA PRO A 670 13.35 12.57 16.92
C PRO A 670 12.21 11.96 17.74
N HIS A 671 11.02 12.58 17.76
CA HIS A 671 9.85 11.99 18.41
C HIS A 671 9.36 10.71 17.70
N HIS A 672 9.49 10.63 16.37
CA HIS A 672 9.20 9.41 15.62
C HIS A 672 10.15 8.28 16.01
N TRP A 673 11.43 8.58 16.26
CA TRP A 673 12.42 7.59 16.72
C TRP A 673 12.07 7.05 18.10
N VAL A 674 11.70 7.94 19.03
CA VAL A 674 11.26 7.54 20.39
C VAL A 674 10.01 6.68 20.33
N ALA A 675 8.99 7.10 19.58
CA ALA A 675 7.76 6.35 19.41
C ALA A 675 8.01 4.96 18.82
N HIS A 676 8.91 4.86 17.84
CA HIS A 676 9.32 3.59 17.25
C HIS A 676 9.97 2.68 18.31
N LEU A 677 10.96 3.17 19.05
CA LEU A 677 11.65 2.39 20.10
C LEU A 677 10.68 1.91 21.19
N GLN A 678 9.73 2.76 21.60
CA GLN A 678 8.70 2.40 22.57
C GLN A 678 7.70 1.36 22.04
N LEU A 679 7.36 1.43 20.75
CA LEU A 679 6.55 0.40 20.11
C LEU A 679 7.29 -0.95 20.12
N LEU A 680 8.56 -0.98 19.73
CA LEU A 680 9.37 -2.20 19.78
C LEU A 680 9.49 -2.76 21.20
N ALA A 681 9.73 -1.90 22.19
CA ALA A 681 9.76 -2.30 23.60
C ALA A 681 8.46 -2.96 24.06
N ARG A 682 7.31 -2.41 23.67
CA ARG A 682 5.99 -2.98 23.99
C ARG A 682 5.78 -4.33 23.31
N LEU A 683 6.05 -4.42 22.01
CA LEU A 683 5.93 -5.68 21.26
C LEU A 683 6.83 -6.78 21.86
N GLN A 684 8.04 -6.41 22.27
CA GLN A 684 8.95 -7.35 22.92
C GLN A 684 8.45 -7.79 24.29
N ALA A 685 7.88 -6.88 25.09
CA ALA A 685 7.28 -7.25 26.38
C ALA A 685 6.09 -8.21 26.23
N GLU A 686 5.38 -8.14 25.11
CA GLU A 686 4.24 -9.02 24.80
C GLU A 686 4.66 -10.39 24.25
N SER A 687 5.73 -10.44 23.45
CA SER A 687 6.04 -11.62 22.61
C SER A 687 7.43 -12.21 22.78
N GLY A 688 8.41 -11.44 23.26
CA GLY A 688 9.78 -11.88 23.50
C GLY A 688 10.57 -12.37 22.28
N GLY A 689 10.06 -12.17 21.06
CA GLY A 689 10.59 -12.81 19.85
C GLY A 689 11.65 -12.00 19.09
N PHE A 690 11.92 -10.76 19.47
CA PHE A 690 13.02 -10.00 18.86
C PHE A 690 14.37 -10.47 19.38
N THR A 691 15.31 -10.68 18.46
CA THR A 691 16.71 -11.04 18.76
C THR A 691 17.60 -9.82 18.95
N GLU A 692 17.39 -8.76 18.16
CA GLU A 692 18.15 -7.51 18.25
C GLU A 692 17.39 -6.30 17.69
N PHE A 693 17.94 -5.12 17.98
CA PHE A 693 17.58 -3.86 17.34
C PHE A 693 18.69 -3.35 16.43
N VAL A 694 18.33 -3.03 15.18
CA VAL A 694 19.22 -2.57 14.12
C VAL A 694 18.81 -1.17 13.62
N PRO A 695 19.40 -0.10 14.17
CA PRO A 695 19.30 1.24 13.61
C PRO A 695 20.01 1.35 12.25
N LEU A 696 19.32 1.87 11.24
CA LEU A 696 19.78 1.97 9.86
C LEU A 696 19.83 3.44 9.40
N PRO A 697 21.01 4.09 9.40
CA PRO A 697 21.14 5.44 8.86
C PRO A 697 20.66 5.55 7.41
N PHE A 698 19.85 6.56 7.10
CA PHE A 698 19.39 6.80 5.74
C PHE A 698 20.56 7.20 4.80
N VAL A 699 20.81 6.37 3.79
CA VAL A 699 21.76 6.66 2.71
C VAL A 699 21.04 7.40 1.59
N HIS A 700 21.37 8.68 1.42
CA HIS A 700 20.56 9.63 0.67
C HIS A 700 20.99 9.85 -0.78
N THR A 701 22.25 9.59 -1.13
CA THR A 701 22.90 10.04 -2.37
C THR A 701 22.12 9.71 -3.65
N SER A 702 21.58 8.49 -3.74
CA SER A 702 20.80 8.02 -4.90
C SER A 702 19.31 7.87 -4.61
N ALA A 703 18.85 8.28 -3.43
CA ALA A 703 17.47 8.09 -3.00
C ALA A 703 16.54 9.14 -3.67
N PRO A 704 15.46 8.73 -4.36
CA PRO A 704 14.59 9.67 -5.07
C PRO A 704 14.03 10.80 -4.18
N LEU A 705 13.72 10.50 -2.92
CA LEU A 705 13.19 11.46 -1.94
C LEU A 705 14.19 12.58 -1.59
N TYR A 706 15.49 12.25 -1.53
CA TYR A 706 16.56 13.24 -1.32
C TYR A 706 16.80 14.05 -2.60
N LEU A 707 16.86 13.38 -3.75
CA LEU A 707 17.02 14.05 -5.05
C LEU A 707 15.87 15.01 -5.38
N ALA A 708 14.68 14.78 -4.82
CA ALA A 708 13.52 15.68 -4.89
C ALA A 708 13.55 16.83 -3.87
N GLY A 709 14.55 16.90 -2.98
CA GLY A 709 14.68 17.95 -1.96
C GLY A 709 13.77 17.80 -0.75
N ILE A 710 13.17 16.62 -0.53
CA ILE A 710 12.18 16.38 0.53
C ILE A 710 12.84 15.78 1.79
N ALA A 711 13.84 14.92 1.62
CA ALA A 711 14.56 14.30 2.74
C ALA A 711 15.84 15.05 3.11
N ARG A 712 16.26 14.89 4.37
CA ARG A 712 17.58 15.32 4.87
C ARG A 712 18.72 14.51 4.20
N PRO A 713 19.96 15.02 4.18
CA PRO A 713 21.14 14.30 3.70
C PRO A 713 21.60 13.22 4.70
N GLY A 714 20.68 12.37 5.15
CA GLY A 714 20.92 11.37 6.19
C GLY A 714 21.05 11.96 7.60
N PRO A 715 21.22 11.09 8.61
CA PRO A 715 21.46 11.51 10.00
C PRO A 715 22.87 12.08 10.19
N THR A 716 23.01 13.00 11.15
CA THR A 716 24.31 13.53 11.55
C THR A 716 25.10 12.53 12.42
N ALA A 717 26.40 12.74 12.61
CA ALA A 717 27.20 11.95 13.57
C ALA A 717 26.60 12.00 14.99
N ARG A 718 26.07 13.16 15.36
CA ARG A 718 25.34 13.37 16.62
C ARG A 718 24.08 12.50 16.70
N ASP A 719 23.29 12.45 15.63
CA ASP A 719 22.07 11.62 15.58
C ASP A 719 22.42 10.13 15.68
N ASN A 720 23.48 9.69 15.00
CA ASN A 720 23.95 8.31 15.07
C ASN A 720 24.31 7.91 16.50
N ARG A 721 25.12 8.71 17.20
CA ARG A 721 25.46 8.45 18.61
C ARG A 721 24.22 8.41 19.50
N ALA A 722 23.31 9.36 19.33
CA ALA A 722 22.13 9.46 20.18
C ALA A 722 21.10 8.33 19.96
N VAL A 723 20.85 7.95 18.71
CA VAL A 723 19.89 6.86 18.39
C VAL A 723 20.37 5.54 18.98
N HIS A 724 21.64 5.19 18.84
CA HIS A 724 22.17 3.95 19.41
C HIS A 724 22.17 3.97 20.94
N ALA A 725 22.64 5.06 21.56
CA ALA A 725 22.68 5.19 23.01
C ALA A 725 21.29 5.14 23.64
N VAL A 726 20.32 5.88 23.07
CA VAL A 726 18.95 5.88 23.61
C VAL A 726 18.23 4.57 23.33
N ALA A 727 18.49 3.89 22.20
CA ALA A 727 17.96 2.56 21.97
C ALA A 727 18.39 1.58 23.07
N ARG A 728 19.68 1.56 23.43
CA ARG A 728 20.20 0.76 24.55
C ARG A 728 19.46 1.02 25.86
N LEU A 729 19.15 2.29 26.17
CA LEU A 729 18.44 2.65 27.41
C LEU A 729 16.96 2.27 27.36
N VAL A 730 16.25 2.63 26.29
CA VAL A 730 14.80 2.42 26.15
C VAL A 730 14.45 0.94 26.03
N LEU A 731 15.31 0.14 25.37
CA LEU A 731 15.10 -1.29 25.13
C LEU A 731 15.69 -2.20 26.21
N HIS A 732 16.38 -1.64 27.21
CA HIS A 732 17.03 -2.39 28.28
C HIS A 732 16.07 -3.38 28.97
N GLY A 733 16.55 -4.61 29.21
CA GLY A 733 15.76 -5.69 29.81
C GLY A 733 14.64 -6.23 28.92
N ARG A 734 14.60 -5.84 27.64
CA ARG A 734 13.64 -6.30 26.64
C ARG A 734 14.34 -6.83 25.39
N ILE A 735 15.17 -6.00 24.75
CA ILE A 735 16.02 -6.39 23.61
C ILE A 735 17.47 -6.15 24.03
N ASP A 736 18.22 -7.23 24.19
CA ASP A 736 19.56 -7.18 24.78
C ASP A 736 20.64 -6.70 23.80
N HIS A 737 20.41 -6.84 22.50
CA HIS A 737 21.41 -6.56 21.47
C HIS A 737 21.04 -5.33 20.63
N VAL A 738 21.99 -4.41 20.53
CA VAL A 738 21.92 -3.22 19.67
C VAL A 738 23.06 -3.29 18.66
N GLN A 739 22.69 -3.51 17.40
CA GLN A 739 23.62 -3.60 16.28
C GLN A 739 23.96 -2.22 15.71
N CYS A 740 25.10 -2.08 15.06
CA CYS A 740 25.37 -0.96 14.14
C CYS A 740 25.67 -1.46 12.72
N SER A 741 25.32 -0.66 11.70
CA SER A 741 25.51 -1.03 10.30
C SER A 741 26.76 -0.38 9.71
N TRP A 742 27.87 -1.13 9.64
CA TRP A 742 29.15 -0.62 9.10
C TRP A 742 29.05 -0.18 7.65
N VAL A 743 28.17 -0.78 6.86
CA VAL A 743 27.98 -0.39 5.45
C VAL A 743 27.29 0.97 5.31
N LYS A 744 26.59 1.45 6.36
CA LYS A 744 25.89 2.74 6.37
C LYS A 744 26.66 3.81 7.13
N LEU A 745 27.30 3.45 8.25
CA LEU A 745 28.06 4.36 9.11
C LEU A 745 29.53 4.53 8.68
N GLY A 746 30.13 3.46 8.17
CA GLY A 746 31.58 3.35 7.99
C GLY A 746 32.32 2.96 9.28
N PRO A 747 33.57 2.47 9.17
CA PRO A 747 34.30 1.88 10.29
C PRO A 747 34.52 2.83 11.49
N ALA A 748 34.88 4.08 11.24
CA ALA A 748 35.18 5.05 12.31
C ALA A 748 33.93 5.34 13.16
N ALA A 749 32.80 5.62 12.51
CA ALA A 749 31.55 5.87 13.22
C ALA A 749 31.01 4.62 13.94
N CYS A 750 31.28 3.41 13.45
CA CYS A 750 31.02 2.17 14.19
C CYS A 750 31.81 2.10 15.50
N VAL A 751 33.11 2.41 15.47
CA VAL A 751 33.94 2.46 16.69
C VAL A 751 33.38 3.49 17.68
N ASP A 752 32.93 4.66 17.19
CA ASP A 752 32.35 5.71 18.04
C ASP A 752 31.05 5.26 18.74
N VAL A 753 30.20 4.46 18.10
CA VAL A 753 28.95 3.99 18.72
C VAL A 753 29.15 2.74 19.59
N LEU A 754 30.22 1.96 19.38
CA LEU A 754 30.61 0.83 20.25
C LEU A 754 30.98 1.27 21.67
N VAL A 755 31.42 2.52 21.84
CA VAL A 755 31.66 3.14 23.16
C VAL A 755 30.45 3.94 23.67
N GLY A 756 29.27 3.69 23.10
CA GLY A 756 28.02 4.40 23.40
C GLY A 756 26.78 3.50 23.48
N GLY A 757 26.97 2.20 23.75
CA GLY A 757 25.87 1.26 24.01
C GLY A 757 25.64 0.17 22.96
N VAL A 758 26.40 0.17 21.85
CA VAL A 758 26.37 -0.88 20.81
C VAL A 758 27.22 -2.08 21.22
N ASP A 759 26.75 -3.27 20.89
CA ASP A 759 27.41 -4.54 21.17
C ASP A 759 27.51 -5.49 19.97
N ASP A 760 26.98 -5.10 18.80
CA ASP A 760 27.05 -5.94 17.59
C ASP A 760 27.44 -5.13 16.33
N LEU A 761 28.33 -5.68 15.50
CA LEU A 761 28.78 -5.09 14.24
C LEU A 761 27.99 -5.61 13.02
N GLY A 762 27.02 -6.49 13.20
CA GLY A 762 26.31 -7.16 12.12
C GLY A 762 27.17 -8.21 11.42
N GLY A 763 27.05 -8.27 10.09
CA GLY A 763 27.58 -9.36 9.29
C GLY A 763 28.77 -9.02 8.40
N THR A 764 29.46 -10.04 7.90
CA THR A 764 30.43 -9.95 6.80
C THR A 764 29.79 -9.53 5.48
N LEU A 765 28.48 -9.78 5.35
CA LEU A 765 27.56 -9.56 4.23
C LEU A 765 27.91 -10.31 2.95
N MET A 766 29.19 -10.42 2.58
CA MET A 766 29.75 -11.02 1.35
C MET A 766 29.28 -10.36 0.03
N GLU A 767 28.02 -9.92 -0.01
CA GLU A 767 27.36 -9.10 -1.01
C GLU A 767 26.50 -8.04 -0.27
N GLU A 768 26.49 -6.78 -0.71
CA GLU A 768 25.56 -5.77 -0.19
C GLU A 768 25.21 -4.77 -1.29
N THR A 769 24.16 -5.10 -2.03
CA THR A 769 23.77 -4.35 -3.23
C THR A 769 22.87 -3.17 -2.89
N ILE A 770 22.02 -3.28 -1.86
CA ILE A 770 21.00 -2.27 -1.51
C ILE A 770 21.64 -0.94 -1.12
N SER A 771 22.48 -0.94 -0.09
CA SER A 771 23.14 0.27 0.43
C SER A 771 24.14 0.83 -0.56
N ARG A 772 24.78 -0.03 -1.36
CA ARG A 772 25.71 0.37 -2.42
C ARG A 772 24.99 1.12 -3.55
N MET A 773 23.86 0.60 -4.04
CA MET A 773 23.02 1.27 -5.03
C MET A 773 22.43 2.60 -4.52
N ALA A 774 22.13 2.67 -3.21
CA ALA A 774 21.74 3.92 -2.55
C ALA A 774 22.87 4.96 -2.46
N GLY A 775 24.12 4.56 -2.70
CA GLY A 775 25.29 5.43 -2.79
C GLY A 775 26.25 5.34 -1.60
N SER A 776 26.19 4.26 -0.80
CA SER A 776 27.23 3.98 0.20
C SER A 776 28.59 3.80 -0.46
N ARG A 777 29.64 4.25 0.25
CA ARG A 777 31.05 4.15 -0.17
C ARG A 777 31.87 3.21 0.73
N HIS A 778 31.22 2.47 1.63
CA HIS A 778 31.91 1.68 2.66
C HIS A 778 32.19 0.22 2.26
N GLY A 779 31.91 -0.13 1.00
CA GLY A 779 32.12 -1.46 0.43
C GLY A 779 30.86 -2.33 0.48
N SER A 780 30.95 -3.51 -0.13
CA SER A 780 29.88 -4.52 -0.21
C SER A 780 30.11 -5.71 0.73
N ARG A 781 31.31 -5.81 1.34
CA ARG A 781 31.70 -6.87 2.27
C ARG A 781 32.79 -6.42 3.24
N LYS A 782 32.93 -7.14 4.36
CA LYS A 782 34.04 -7.04 5.31
C LYS A 782 34.58 -8.41 5.67
N SER A 783 35.89 -8.52 5.78
CA SER A 783 36.54 -9.71 6.31
C SER A 783 36.39 -9.79 7.83
N ILE A 784 36.54 -11.01 8.38
CA ILE A 784 36.55 -11.23 9.84
C ILE A 784 37.61 -10.37 10.51
N ASP A 785 38.82 -10.28 9.95
CA ASP A 785 39.92 -9.52 10.53
C ASP A 785 39.64 -8.01 10.59
N GLU A 786 38.94 -7.47 9.60
CA GLU A 786 38.51 -6.06 9.62
C GLU A 786 37.47 -5.81 10.72
N LEU A 787 36.48 -6.69 10.88
CA LEU A 787 35.49 -6.59 11.94
C LEU A 787 36.15 -6.72 13.33
N GLU A 788 37.00 -7.72 13.52
CA GLU A 788 37.75 -7.90 14.76
C GLU A 788 38.63 -6.68 15.08
N SER A 789 39.26 -6.08 14.06
CA SER A 789 40.09 -4.89 14.23
C SER A 789 39.26 -3.68 14.69
N MET A 790 38.05 -3.51 14.15
CA MET A 790 37.13 -2.45 14.60
C MET A 790 36.74 -2.65 16.07
N VAL A 791 36.42 -3.88 16.48
CA VAL A 791 36.10 -4.19 17.88
C VAL A 791 37.28 -3.90 18.81
N ARG A 792 38.49 -4.32 18.43
CA ARG A 792 39.71 -4.08 19.22
C ARG A 792 40.04 -2.59 19.29
N ALA A 793 39.78 -1.82 18.23
CA ALA A 793 39.96 -0.37 18.23
C ALA A 793 39.02 0.34 19.22
N ALA A 794 37.84 -0.23 19.50
CA ALA A 794 36.93 0.22 20.55
C ALA A 794 37.32 -0.29 21.96
N GLY A 795 38.43 -1.01 22.10
CA GLY A 795 38.90 -1.58 23.37
C GLY A 795 38.10 -2.78 23.86
N ARG A 796 37.41 -3.50 22.96
CA ARG A 796 36.51 -4.62 23.29
C ARG A 796 37.00 -5.97 22.76
N THR A 797 36.35 -7.05 23.16
CA THR A 797 36.68 -8.42 22.73
C THR A 797 35.76 -8.88 21.60
N PRO A 798 36.27 -9.17 20.38
CA PRO A 798 35.43 -9.67 19.31
C PRO A 798 35.02 -11.13 19.54
N CYS A 799 33.78 -11.47 19.16
CA CYS A 799 33.29 -12.84 19.17
C CYS A 799 32.37 -13.11 17.98
N GLN A 800 32.56 -14.24 17.29
CA GLN A 800 31.62 -14.69 16.28
C GLN A 800 30.37 -15.28 16.96
N ARG A 801 29.17 -14.86 16.53
CA ARG A 801 27.89 -15.39 17.00
C ARG A 801 27.11 -16.12 15.91
N SER A 802 26.13 -16.92 16.30
CA SER A 802 25.05 -17.35 15.41
C SER A 802 24.03 -16.22 15.18
N THR A 803 23.07 -16.42 14.27
CA THR A 803 21.98 -15.45 14.01
C THR A 803 21.18 -15.11 15.27
N THR A 804 20.96 -16.09 16.14
CA THR A 804 20.20 -15.94 17.41
C THR A 804 21.11 -15.71 18.62
N TYR A 805 22.32 -15.14 18.42
CA TYR A 805 23.28 -14.78 19.47
C TYR A 805 23.82 -15.96 20.30
N GLY A 806 23.75 -17.18 19.75
CA GLY A 806 24.38 -18.38 20.31
C GLY A 806 25.84 -18.56 19.90
N ALA A 807 26.47 -19.59 20.44
CA ALA A 807 27.84 -19.98 20.08
C ALA A 807 27.89 -20.62 18.68
N VAL A 808 28.95 -20.31 17.92
CA VAL A 808 29.24 -20.96 16.64
C VAL A 808 30.04 -22.24 16.87
N SER A 809 29.81 -23.27 16.06
CA SER A 809 30.56 -24.52 16.15
C SER A 809 32.04 -24.30 15.82
N ALA A 810 32.93 -25.05 16.48
CA ALA A 810 34.38 -24.96 16.24
C ALA A 810 34.74 -25.24 14.77
N GLU A 811 33.96 -26.10 14.12
CA GLU A 811 34.10 -26.46 12.71
C GLU A 811 33.79 -25.26 11.78
N ARG A 812 32.71 -24.51 12.05
CA ARG A 812 32.34 -23.30 11.31
C ARG A 812 33.29 -22.14 11.55
N SER A 813 33.68 -21.91 12.80
CA SER A 813 34.72 -20.91 13.09
C SER A 813 36.02 -21.26 12.36
N ALA A 814 36.45 -22.52 12.35
CA ALA A 814 37.65 -22.93 11.62
C ALA A 814 37.50 -22.76 10.09
N ALA A 815 36.31 -22.95 9.51
CA ALA A 815 36.06 -22.67 8.10
C ALA A 815 36.22 -21.19 7.76
N GLY A 816 35.62 -20.29 8.55
CA GLY A 816 35.79 -18.85 8.39
C GLY A 816 37.25 -18.40 8.55
N LEU A 817 37.99 -19.01 9.48
CA LEU A 817 39.42 -18.78 9.66
C LEU A 817 40.25 -19.25 8.44
N ARG A 818 39.89 -20.37 7.80
CA ARG A 818 40.58 -20.85 6.58
C ARG A 818 40.31 -19.92 5.38
N ALA A 819 39.10 -19.40 5.27
CA ALA A 819 38.73 -18.44 4.23
C ALA A 819 39.56 -17.14 4.30
N ARG A 820 40.20 -16.82 5.45
CA ARG A 820 41.17 -15.71 5.60
C ARG A 820 42.31 -15.75 4.59
N GLN A 821 42.67 -16.93 4.08
CA GLN A 821 43.83 -17.12 3.19
C GLN A 821 43.49 -17.04 1.70
N LEU A 822 42.20 -16.92 1.34
CA LEU A 822 41.78 -16.76 -0.04
C LEU A 822 41.85 -15.27 -0.44
N PRO A 823 42.50 -14.92 -1.57
CA PRO A 823 42.50 -13.54 -2.03
C PRO A 823 41.07 -13.06 -2.23
N LEU A 824 40.78 -11.83 -1.78
CA LEU A 824 39.46 -11.20 -1.82
C LEU A 824 38.76 -11.36 -3.18
N GLU A 825 39.49 -11.34 -4.30
CA GLU A 825 38.96 -11.50 -5.66
C GLU A 825 38.43 -12.91 -5.97
N ARG A 826 38.93 -13.97 -5.30
CA ARG A 826 38.47 -15.36 -5.49
C ARG A 826 37.23 -15.73 -4.68
N VAL A 827 36.90 -14.96 -3.65
CA VAL A 827 35.70 -15.16 -2.81
C VAL A 827 34.42 -14.61 -3.48
N ALA A 828 34.55 -13.95 -4.63
CA ALA A 828 33.43 -13.46 -5.44
C ALA A 828 33.22 -14.29 -6.73
N VAL A 829 34.02 -15.33 -6.95
CA VAL A 829 34.05 -16.16 -8.17
C VAL A 829 34.08 -17.67 -7.84
N LEU A 830 34.26 -18.00 -6.56
CA LEU A 830 34.02 -19.31 -5.95
C LEU A 830 32.85 -19.16 -4.99
#